data_AF-A0A8C9MRK9-F1
#
_entry.id   AF-A0A8C9MRK9-F1
#
_cell.length_a   1.000
_cell.length_b   1.000
_cell.length_c   1.000
_cell.angle_alpha   90.00
_cell.angle_beta   90.00
_cell.angle_gamma   90.00
#
_symmetry.space_group_name_H-M   'P 1'
#
loop_
_entity.id
_entity.type
_entity.pdbx_description
1 polymer ?
#
loop_
_entity_poly.entity_id
_entity_poly.type
_entity_poly.pdbx_seq_one_letter_code
_entity_poly.pdbx_strand_id
1 'polypeptide(L)'
;MVSSVGGADLQAQLNFPTCNCALTGCKVGTSNPHTLLASPPPGEGLTWGTHRDTTAPEEELEQRAEELAQSAGLVNMGRVGELKGHYLFAYQPHSHAETEHEAIRRSVDTLFAQHDSVRWHSEQKLLKRSKRSLHFNDPKYPQQWHLNNRKSPGKDINVTGVWERNVTGHGVTVVVVDDGVEHTIKDIQPNYSPEGSYDLNSNDPDPMPHPDEENGNHHGTRCAGEIAAVPNNSFCTGSEAALPCIRVLDGPLTDSMEAIAFNKHYQINDIYSCSWGPDDDGKTVDGPHQLGKAALQHGVIAGRRGFGSIFVVASGNGGQHNDNCNYDGYANSIYTVTIGAVDETGSMPFYAEECASMLAVTFSGGDKMMRSIVTTDWDLQKGTGCTEGHTGTSAAAPLAAGMIALMLQVRPCLTWRDVQHVIVFTATKYEDRHAKWDTNQAGFSHSHQHGFGLLNAWRLVNAAKIWESVPYLASYVSPVLKEGRSIPWLPQELEVAWNVTPADLQLSGMRTLEHVAVTVTITHPRRGNLEIRLLCPSGMMSLIGTARSMDSDPNGFSDWTFSTVRCWGEEAQGTYRLLIRDIGDDSLRPGTLKQWQLTLYGSSWSPAEMKERQRLLEEAMSGQFLSSDFSLPCPPGLDIPEEQRYTITANTLKTLLLLGCFAVFWTFYYMLEVCLTRNEVGLDLACSSSSSCRWYQQGRKHRALESDLEMESVPLYQEKDVEEAEMDCEHLEPAKDGEEGSWTPTHPKLSSNGRAVSFHEAAPTGTGFLGQEASTELLGEDREHQPC
;
A
#
# COMPACT_ATOMS: atom_id res chain seq x y z
N MET A 1 -6.55 -26.39 42.19
CA MET A 1 -7.46 -25.95 43.26
C MET A 1 -7.66 -24.45 43.08
N VAL A 2 -8.86 -24.02 42.63
CA VAL A 2 -9.95 -23.41 43.46
C VAL A 2 -9.48 -22.05 44.02
N SER A 3 -10.08 -20.89 43.75
CA SER A 3 -11.38 -20.53 43.18
C SER A 3 -11.48 -19.02 42.91
N SER A 4 -12.32 -18.69 41.92
CA SER A 4 -13.18 -17.51 41.76
C SER A 4 -13.46 -16.62 42.98
N VAL A 5 -13.48 -15.30 42.76
CA VAL A 5 -14.53 -14.28 43.03
C VAL A 5 -14.09 -13.04 42.22
N GLY A 6 -14.85 -12.23 41.49
CA GLY A 6 -16.27 -11.94 41.32
C GLY A 6 -16.32 -10.50 40.78
N GLY A 7 -17.26 -10.22 39.87
CA GLY A 7 -17.24 -9.06 38.98
C GLY A 7 -17.41 -7.68 39.62
N ALA A 8 -17.07 -6.67 38.81
CA ALA A 8 -17.60 -5.32 38.92
C ALA A 8 -17.67 -4.72 37.50
N ASP A 9 -18.90 -4.69 36.97
CA ASP A 9 -19.30 -3.94 35.79
C ASP A 9 -18.97 -2.45 35.96
N LEU A 10 -18.32 -1.87 34.95
CA LEU A 10 -18.29 -0.42 34.74
C LEU A 10 -18.78 -0.14 33.32
N GLN A 11 -20.10 -0.29 33.13
CA GLN A 11 -20.81 0.34 32.01
C GLN A 11 -20.85 1.86 32.26
N ALA A 12 -19.91 2.59 31.67
CA ALA A 12 -20.09 4.01 31.44
C ALA A 12 -20.97 4.18 30.19
N GLN A 13 -22.27 4.41 30.40
CA GLN A 13 -23.20 4.83 29.36
C GLN A 13 -22.81 6.23 28.87
N LEU A 14 -22.14 6.31 27.73
CA LEU A 14 -22.06 7.52 26.93
C LEU A 14 -23.27 7.54 25.98
N ASN A 15 -24.34 8.20 26.42
CA ASN A 15 -25.48 8.53 25.57
C ASN A 15 -25.08 9.64 24.59
N PHE A 16 -24.80 9.28 23.34
CA PHE A 16 -24.77 10.22 22.22
C PHE A 16 -26.08 10.11 21.42
N PRO A 17 -26.75 11.24 21.10
CA PRO A 17 -27.95 11.23 20.29
C PRO A 17 -27.60 10.91 18.83
N THR A 18 -28.08 9.78 18.35
CA THR A 18 -28.07 9.37 16.94
C THR A 18 -28.97 10.30 16.11
N CYS A 19 -28.40 11.05 15.18
CA CYS A 19 -29.15 11.69 14.10
C CYS A 19 -29.07 10.81 12.83
N ASN A 20 -30.04 9.92 12.67
CA ASN A 20 -30.31 9.23 11.40
C ASN A 20 -31.04 10.18 10.45
N CYS A 21 -30.44 10.50 9.30
CA CYS A 21 -31.16 11.04 8.15
C CYS A 21 -30.98 10.09 6.96
N ALA A 22 -31.81 9.04 6.92
CA ALA A 22 -32.08 8.30 5.70
C ALA A 22 -33.40 8.80 5.11
N LEU A 23 -33.32 9.29 3.87
CA LEU A 23 -34.46 9.52 2.99
C LEU A 23 -35.13 8.19 2.67
N THR A 24 -36.26 7.89 3.32
CA THR A 24 -37.43 7.21 2.73
C THR A 24 -38.53 7.11 3.78
N GLY A 25 -39.77 7.40 3.38
CA GLY A 25 -40.85 7.77 4.28
C GLY A 25 -41.37 6.66 5.20
N CYS A 26 -41.75 7.06 6.42
CA CYS A 26 -42.77 6.39 7.22
C CYS A 26 -43.57 7.44 8.00
N LYS A 27 -44.89 7.46 7.79
CA LYS A 27 -45.88 8.11 8.66
C LYS A 27 -46.02 7.28 9.94
N VAL A 28 -45.74 7.86 11.10
CA VAL A 28 -46.39 7.47 12.37
C VAL A 28 -46.61 8.73 13.20
N GLY A 29 -47.87 9.00 13.53
CA GLY A 29 -48.26 10.14 14.32
C GLY A 29 -48.01 9.93 15.81
N THR A 30 -47.47 10.95 16.46
CA THR A 30 -47.79 11.30 17.85
C THR A 30 -47.85 12.82 17.93
N SER A 31 -48.91 13.32 18.57
CA SER A 31 -49.32 14.72 18.64
C SER A 31 -48.38 15.56 19.50
N ASN A 32 -47.71 16.55 18.90
CA ASN A 32 -47.08 17.68 19.58
C ASN A 32 -47.30 18.95 18.71
N PRO A 33 -47.89 20.04 19.21
CA PRO A 33 -48.32 21.15 18.37
C PRO A 33 -47.25 22.24 18.27
N HIS A 34 -46.07 21.93 17.74
CA HIS A 34 -45.10 22.94 17.30
C HIS A 34 -44.39 22.43 16.05
N THR A 35 -45.07 22.53 14.92
CA THR A 35 -44.51 22.26 13.60
C THR A 35 -43.52 23.38 13.28
N LEU A 36 -42.21 23.11 13.35
CA LEU A 36 -41.20 23.96 12.73
C LEU A 36 -41.50 24.00 11.23
N LEU A 37 -41.98 25.15 10.74
CA LEU A 37 -42.17 25.39 9.32
C LEU A 37 -40.80 25.31 8.62
N ALA A 38 -40.69 24.44 7.63
CA ALA A 38 -39.50 24.32 6.80
C ALA A 38 -39.14 25.69 6.20
N SER A 39 -37.88 26.09 6.30
CA SER A 39 -37.39 27.33 5.71
C SER A 39 -37.64 27.34 4.20
N PRO A 40 -38.10 28.45 3.61
CA PRO A 40 -38.24 28.54 2.17
C PRO A 40 -36.87 28.31 1.50
N PRO A 41 -36.82 27.71 0.29
CA PRO A 41 -35.57 27.47 -0.42
C PRO A 41 -34.81 28.80 -0.64
N PRO A 42 -33.47 28.77 -0.55
CA PRO A 42 -32.67 29.99 -0.68
C PRO A 42 -32.84 30.59 -2.07
N GLY A 43 -33.49 31.76 -2.14
CA GLY A 43 -33.59 32.56 -3.36
C GLY A 43 -34.99 33.01 -3.77
N GLU A 44 -36.07 32.49 -3.17
CA GLU A 44 -37.44 32.74 -3.68
C GLU A 44 -38.38 33.49 -2.71
N GLY A 45 -37.91 33.98 -1.55
CA GLY A 45 -38.76 34.68 -0.57
C GLY A 45 -38.09 35.85 0.16
N LEU A 46 -38.88 36.86 0.53
CA LEU A 46 -38.42 37.99 1.37
C LEU A 46 -38.34 37.55 2.83
N THR A 47 -37.22 37.84 3.50
CA THR A 47 -37.02 37.51 4.92
C THR A 47 -36.37 38.66 5.67
N TRP A 48 -36.68 38.79 6.96
CA TRP A 48 -36.14 39.83 7.85
C TRP A 48 -35.58 39.21 9.12
N GLY A 49 -34.36 39.60 9.47
CA GLY A 49 -33.81 39.38 10.80
C GLY A 49 -34.23 40.54 11.69
N THR A 50 -34.66 40.25 12.91
CA THR A 50 -35.02 41.27 13.91
C THR A 50 -34.30 41.01 15.23
N HIS A 51 -34.06 42.05 16.00
CA HIS A 51 -33.51 41.99 17.36
C HIS A 51 -34.35 42.85 18.30
N ARG A 52 -34.61 42.32 19.50
CA ARG A 52 -35.50 42.90 20.50
C ARG A 52 -34.86 42.96 21.88
N ASP A 53 -35.50 43.66 22.81
CA ASP A 53 -35.03 43.70 24.19
C ASP A 53 -35.08 42.31 24.85
N THR A 54 -34.01 41.92 25.52
CA THR A 54 -33.80 40.57 26.08
C THR A 54 -34.13 40.46 27.56
N THR A 55 -34.73 41.52 28.13
CA THR A 55 -35.12 41.65 29.55
C THR A 55 -36.24 40.71 29.97
N ALA A 56 -37.02 40.18 29.03
CA ALA A 56 -38.09 39.21 29.29
C ALA A 56 -37.59 37.73 29.32
N PRO A 57 -38.35 36.83 29.98
CA PRO A 57 -38.17 35.39 29.88
C PRO A 57 -38.32 34.88 28.44
N GLU A 58 -37.72 33.73 28.14
CA GLU A 58 -37.62 33.21 26.77
C GLU A 58 -38.97 32.87 26.13
N GLU A 59 -39.88 32.24 26.88
CA GLU A 59 -41.25 31.94 26.42
C GLU A 59 -42.02 33.22 26.05
N GLU A 60 -41.83 34.28 26.83
CA GLU A 60 -42.46 35.58 26.57
C GLU A 60 -41.87 36.28 25.33
N LEU A 61 -40.56 36.11 25.09
CA LEU A 61 -39.90 36.64 23.88
C LEU A 61 -40.38 35.93 22.62
N GLU A 62 -40.58 34.62 22.69
CA GLU A 62 -41.05 33.80 21.58
C GLU A 62 -42.52 34.10 21.23
N GLN A 63 -43.39 34.20 22.24
CA GLN A 63 -44.78 34.61 22.05
C GLN A 63 -44.87 36.01 21.43
N ARG A 64 -44.08 36.96 21.93
CA ARG A 64 -44.06 38.32 21.37
C ARG A 64 -43.51 38.34 19.95
N ALA A 65 -42.55 37.47 19.61
CA ALA A 65 -42.00 37.38 18.25
C ALA A 65 -43.04 36.89 17.25
N GLU A 66 -43.88 35.93 17.68
CA GLU A 66 -45.02 35.45 16.91
C GLU A 66 -46.04 36.56 16.65
N GLU A 67 -46.44 37.31 17.68
CA GLU A 67 -47.36 38.45 17.55
C GLU A 67 -46.83 39.52 16.59
N LEU A 68 -45.53 39.81 16.68
CA LEU A 68 -44.87 40.79 15.81
C LEU A 68 -44.86 40.32 14.35
N ALA A 69 -44.50 39.06 14.09
CA ALA A 69 -44.53 38.49 12.75
C ALA A 69 -45.95 38.56 12.15
N GLN A 70 -46.97 38.16 12.92
CA GLN A 70 -48.37 38.22 12.50
C GLN A 70 -48.83 39.65 12.21
N SER A 71 -48.45 40.63 13.04
CA SER A 71 -48.78 42.05 12.83
C SER A 71 -48.20 42.60 11.53
N ALA A 72 -47.07 42.04 11.08
CA ALA A 72 -46.40 42.40 9.84
C ALA A 72 -46.86 41.57 8.63
N GLY A 73 -47.80 40.63 8.80
CA GLY A 73 -48.20 39.69 7.75
C GLY A 73 -47.10 38.71 7.36
N LEU A 74 -46.20 38.39 8.29
CA LEU A 74 -45.07 37.49 8.12
C LEU A 74 -45.24 36.23 8.98
N VAL A 75 -44.50 35.20 8.61
CA VAL A 75 -44.38 33.96 9.38
C VAL A 75 -43.13 34.01 10.23
N ASN A 76 -43.24 33.66 11.50
CA ASN A 76 -42.12 33.50 12.39
C ASN A 76 -41.38 32.19 12.09
N MET A 77 -40.11 32.29 11.69
CA MET A 77 -39.24 31.14 11.39
C MET A 77 -38.45 30.69 12.63
N GLY A 78 -38.67 31.33 13.78
CA GLY A 78 -38.01 31.02 15.03
C GLY A 78 -36.74 31.84 15.28
N ARG A 79 -36.09 31.49 16.39
CA ARG A 79 -34.86 32.14 16.87
C ARG A 79 -33.69 31.88 15.92
N VAL A 80 -32.87 32.91 15.67
CA VAL A 80 -31.67 32.77 14.84
C VAL A 80 -30.57 32.08 15.66
N GLY A 81 -30.49 30.75 15.58
CA GLY A 81 -29.53 29.96 16.35
C GLY A 81 -29.69 30.17 17.86
N GLU A 82 -28.59 30.42 18.56
CA GLU A 82 -28.54 30.70 20.01
C GLU A 82 -28.62 32.21 20.35
N LEU A 83 -28.95 33.07 19.38
CA LEU A 83 -29.03 34.51 19.61
C LEU A 83 -30.34 34.87 20.31
N LYS A 84 -30.30 35.04 21.63
CA LYS A 84 -31.46 35.48 22.43
C LYS A 84 -32.02 36.80 21.89
N GLY A 85 -33.34 36.87 21.73
CA GLY A 85 -34.03 38.07 21.23
C GLY A 85 -33.87 38.34 19.74
N HIS A 86 -33.24 37.43 18.98
CA HIS A 86 -33.09 37.54 17.52
C HIS A 86 -33.96 36.52 16.80
N TYR A 87 -34.83 36.99 15.90
CA TYR A 87 -35.79 36.15 15.20
C TYR A 87 -35.74 36.38 13.70
N LEU A 88 -36.02 35.33 12.94
CA LEU A 88 -36.13 35.38 11.49
C LEU A 88 -37.61 35.34 11.09
N PHE A 89 -38.05 36.30 10.29
CA PHE A 89 -39.42 36.37 9.78
C PHE A 89 -39.42 36.22 8.26
N ALA A 90 -40.39 35.49 7.71
CA ALA A 90 -40.49 35.21 6.29
C ALA A 90 -41.84 35.64 5.71
N TYR A 91 -41.82 36.24 4.53
CA TYR A 91 -43.04 36.47 3.76
C TYR A 91 -43.41 35.20 2.99
N GLN A 92 -44.67 34.74 3.12
CA GLN A 92 -45.19 33.62 2.34
C GLN A 92 -46.10 34.15 1.21
N PRO A 93 -45.64 34.14 -0.05
CA PRO A 93 -46.45 34.58 -1.18
C PRO A 93 -47.60 33.61 -1.45
N HIS A 94 -48.79 34.15 -1.73
CA HIS A 94 -49.95 33.37 -2.19
C HIS A 94 -50.02 33.28 -3.74
N SER A 95 -49.14 33.98 -4.47
CA SER A 95 -48.93 33.88 -5.92
C SER A 95 -47.56 34.43 -6.35
N HIS A 96 -47.01 33.98 -7.49
CA HIS A 96 -45.65 34.30 -7.99
C HIS A 96 -45.51 35.69 -8.68
N ALA A 97 -46.21 36.72 -8.21
CA ALA A 97 -46.08 38.07 -8.79
C ALA A 97 -44.95 38.87 -8.10
N GLU A 98 -43.77 38.93 -8.72
CA GLU A 98 -42.62 39.73 -8.24
C GLU A 98 -42.93 41.22 -8.10
N THR A 99 -43.98 41.72 -8.76
CA THR A 99 -44.40 43.13 -8.79
C THR A 99 -44.84 43.69 -7.43
N GLU A 100 -45.14 42.85 -6.43
CA GLU A 100 -45.59 43.30 -5.10
C GLU A 100 -44.47 43.34 -4.03
N HIS A 101 -43.30 42.73 -4.31
CA HIS A 101 -42.23 42.58 -3.31
C HIS A 101 -41.71 43.93 -2.77
N GLU A 102 -41.62 44.95 -3.61
CA GLU A 102 -41.15 46.27 -3.19
C GLU A 102 -42.14 47.00 -2.26
N ALA A 103 -43.44 46.82 -2.48
CA ALA A 103 -44.47 47.38 -1.61
C ALA A 103 -44.48 46.69 -0.24
N ILE A 104 -44.33 45.36 -0.23
CA ILE A 104 -44.23 44.56 1.00
C ILE A 104 -42.98 44.94 1.78
N ARG A 105 -41.82 45.07 1.12
CA ARG A 105 -40.57 45.52 1.76
C ARG A 105 -40.75 46.83 2.51
N ARG A 106 -41.30 47.85 1.84
CA ARG A 106 -41.53 49.16 2.46
C ARG A 106 -42.51 49.10 3.61
N SER A 107 -43.57 48.30 3.49
CA SER A 107 -44.57 48.13 4.55
C SER A 107 -43.94 47.51 5.80
N VAL A 108 -43.22 46.40 5.63
CA VAL A 108 -42.55 45.68 6.73
C VAL A 108 -41.46 46.53 7.38
N ASP A 109 -40.60 47.18 6.58
CA ASP A 109 -39.54 48.03 7.12
C ASP A 109 -40.10 49.24 7.88
N THR A 110 -41.21 49.84 7.40
CA THR A 110 -41.87 50.94 8.10
C THR A 110 -42.46 50.47 9.43
N LEU A 111 -43.12 49.31 9.45
CA LEU A 111 -43.71 48.74 10.64
C LEU A 111 -42.62 48.43 11.68
N PHE A 112 -41.55 47.74 11.30
CA PHE A 112 -40.46 47.41 12.22
C PHE A 112 -39.68 48.63 12.71
N ALA A 113 -39.49 49.65 11.87
CA ALA A 113 -38.83 50.89 12.29
C ALA A 113 -39.66 51.69 13.32
N GLN A 114 -40.99 51.56 13.31
CA GLN A 114 -41.91 52.26 14.21
C GLN A 114 -42.28 51.44 15.46
N HIS A 115 -41.97 50.15 15.49
CA HIS A 115 -42.41 49.26 16.54
C HIS A 115 -41.48 49.33 17.76
N ASP A 116 -41.97 49.83 18.92
CA ASP A 116 -41.18 50.12 20.13
C ASP A 116 -40.31 48.95 20.64
N SER A 117 -40.76 47.72 20.42
CA SER A 117 -40.02 46.52 20.84
C SER A 117 -38.94 46.03 19.88
N VAL A 118 -38.80 46.61 18.69
CA VAL A 118 -37.80 46.22 17.68
C VAL A 118 -36.62 47.19 17.79
N ARG A 119 -35.47 46.68 18.24
CA ARG A 119 -34.24 47.47 18.37
C ARG A 119 -33.46 47.53 17.06
N TRP A 120 -33.56 46.49 16.27
CA TRP A 120 -32.91 46.38 14.98
C TRP A 120 -33.71 45.45 14.07
N HIS A 121 -33.79 45.78 12.80
CA HIS A 121 -34.28 44.89 11.76
C HIS A 121 -33.43 45.04 10.51
N SER A 122 -33.35 43.98 9.72
CA SER A 122 -32.75 44.02 8.38
C SER A 122 -33.37 42.96 7.50
N GLU A 123 -33.77 43.35 6.30
CA GLU A 123 -34.02 42.40 5.22
C GLU A 123 -32.76 41.55 5.00
N GLN A 124 -32.91 40.23 4.95
CA GLN A 124 -31.82 39.31 4.70
C GLN A 124 -31.52 39.27 3.21
N LYS A 125 -30.29 39.62 2.88
CA LYS A 125 -29.78 39.56 1.52
C LYS A 125 -28.92 38.32 1.37
N LEU A 126 -29.01 37.68 0.21
CA LEU A 126 -28.06 36.64 -0.19
C LEU A 126 -26.64 37.19 -0.12
N LEU A 127 -25.88 36.70 0.86
CA LEU A 127 -24.47 37.06 1.01
C LEU A 127 -23.66 36.29 -0.03
N LYS A 128 -23.11 37.00 -1.01
CA LYS A 128 -22.13 36.41 -1.94
C LYS A 128 -20.78 36.33 -1.23
N ARG A 129 -20.46 35.15 -0.69
CA ARG A 129 -19.15 34.85 -0.09
C ARG A 129 -18.37 33.94 -1.04
N SER A 130 -17.12 34.30 -1.35
CA SER A 130 -16.16 33.40 -1.99
C SER A 130 -15.32 32.72 -0.92
N LYS A 131 -15.02 31.43 -1.11
CA LYS A 131 -14.04 30.73 -0.28
C LYS A 131 -12.67 31.40 -0.51
N ARG A 132 -11.93 31.69 0.56
CA ARG A 132 -10.52 32.12 0.42
C ARG A 132 -9.76 30.92 -0.12
N SER A 133 -9.38 30.95 -1.40
CA SER A 133 -8.63 29.87 -2.04
C SER A 133 -7.19 29.88 -1.56
N LEU A 134 -6.62 28.71 -1.32
CA LEU A 134 -5.18 28.54 -1.19
C LEU A 134 -4.50 29.13 -2.43
N HIS A 135 -3.72 30.20 -2.25
CA HIS A 135 -3.04 30.92 -3.33
C HIS A 135 -1.54 30.79 -3.14
N PHE A 136 -0.93 29.98 -4.00
CA PHE A 136 0.51 29.85 -4.13
C PHE A 136 1.05 30.89 -5.10
N ASN A 137 2.18 31.50 -4.79
CA ASN A 137 2.87 32.44 -5.67
C ASN A 137 3.78 31.74 -6.71
N ASP A 138 3.83 30.41 -6.67
CA ASP A 138 4.70 29.57 -7.48
C ASP A 138 4.21 29.52 -8.94
N PRO A 139 5.09 29.83 -9.92
CA PRO A 139 4.68 30.11 -11.29
C PRO A 139 4.08 28.90 -12.03
N LYS A 140 4.45 27.67 -11.64
CA LYS A 140 3.99 26.42 -12.27
C LYS A 140 2.85 25.75 -11.51
N TYR A 141 2.49 26.20 -10.30
CA TYR A 141 1.33 25.64 -9.57
C TYR A 141 0.02 25.62 -10.39
N PRO A 142 -0.33 26.65 -11.19
CA PRO A 142 -1.53 26.58 -12.05
C PRO A 142 -1.50 25.45 -13.10
N GLN A 143 -0.34 24.88 -13.38
CA GLN A 143 -0.14 23.77 -14.31
C GLN A 143 -0.08 22.41 -13.59
N GLN A 144 0.09 22.37 -12.27
CA GLN A 144 0.01 21.16 -11.43
C GLN A 144 -1.44 20.68 -11.28
N TRP A 145 -1.98 20.22 -12.41
CA TRP A 145 -3.36 19.77 -12.53
C TRP A 145 -3.67 18.57 -11.64
N HIS A 146 -2.67 17.72 -11.37
CA HIS A 146 -2.79 16.57 -10.48
C HIS A 146 -3.07 17.00 -9.03
N LEU A 147 -2.69 18.21 -8.61
CA LEU A 147 -2.98 18.78 -7.27
C LEU A 147 -4.28 19.59 -7.25
N ASN A 148 -4.54 20.35 -8.32
CA ASN A 148 -5.72 21.22 -8.46
C ASN A 148 -6.14 21.37 -9.92
N ASN A 149 -7.08 20.54 -10.37
CA ASN A 149 -7.48 20.51 -11.78
C ASN A 149 -8.58 21.53 -12.09
N ARG A 150 -8.18 22.75 -12.43
CA ARG A 150 -9.14 23.82 -12.80
C ARG A 150 -9.88 23.55 -14.11
N LYS A 151 -9.33 22.73 -15.00
CA LYS A 151 -9.94 22.39 -16.30
C LYS A 151 -10.97 21.28 -16.17
N SER A 152 -10.71 20.30 -15.31
CA SER A 152 -11.59 19.14 -15.07
C SER A 152 -11.71 18.92 -13.56
N PRO A 153 -12.55 19.72 -12.86
CA PRO A 153 -12.69 19.63 -11.41
C PRO A 153 -13.02 18.20 -10.95
N GLY A 154 -12.33 17.73 -9.92
CA GLY A 154 -12.46 16.37 -9.38
C GLY A 154 -11.56 15.32 -10.04
N LYS A 155 -10.82 15.68 -11.10
CA LYS A 155 -9.74 14.85 -11.67
C LYS A 155 -8.37 15.32 -11.17
N ASP A 156 -8.22 15.29 -9.86
CA ASP A 156 -7.02 15.60 -9.09
C ASP A 156 -6.99 14.74 -7.81
N ILE A 157 -5.89 14.75 -7.08
CA ILE A 157 -5.74 13.95 -5.85
C ILE A 157 -6.54 14.50 -4.66
N ASN A 158 -7.33 15.57 -4.85
CA ASN A 158 -8.18 16.20 -3.84
C ASN A 158 -7.41 16.65 -2.57
N VAL A 159 -6.23 17.26 -2.76
CA VAL A 159 -5.33 17.65 -1.65
C VAL A 159 -5.58 19.07 -1.12
N THR A 160 -6.13 19.97 -1.93
CA THR A 160 -6.24 21.40 -1.54
C THR A 160 -7.04 21.62 -0.25
N GLY A 161 -8.10 20.85 -0.01
CA GLY A 161 -8.88 20.92 1.23
C GLY A 161 -8.13 20.41 2.47
N VAL A 162 -7.13 19.54 2.28
CA VAL A 162 -6.24 19.03 3.32
C VAL A 162 -5.24 20.11 3.73
N TRP A 163 -4.61 20.78 2.76
CA TRP A 163 -3.68 21.90 3.01
C TRP A 163 -4.35 23.11 3.66
N GLU A 164 -5.60 23.42 3.31
CA GLU A 164 -6.39 24.48 3.96
C GLU A 164 -6.54 24.27 5.49
N ARG A 165 -6.25 23.06 5.99
CA ARG A 165 -6.34 22.67 7.39
C ARG A 165 -4.98 22.35 8.01
N ASN A 166 -3.90 22.85 7.42
CA ASN A 166 -2.55 22.73 7.94
C ASN A 166 -2.05 21.27 8.09
N VAL A 167 -2.57 20.37 7.24
CA VAL A 167 -2.03 19.03 7.05
C VAL A 167 -1.25 19.04 5.76
N THR A 168 0.06 18.98 5.88
CA THR A 168 1.08 19.42 4.92
C THR A 168 2.35 18.56 5.01
N GLY A 169 2.25 17.32 5.48
CA GLY A 169 3.36 16.39 5.64
C GLY A 169 4.38 16.75 6.73
N HIS A 170 4.13 17.81 7.52
CA HIS A 170 5.10 18.29 8.51
C HIS A 170 5.44 17.24 9.56
N GLY A 171 6.75 17.02 9.79
CA GLY A 171 7.25 16.06 10.78
C GLY A 171 7.27 14.60 10.28
N VAL A 172 6.98 14.39 9.00
CA VAL A 172 7.12 13.09 8.31
C VAL A 172 8.26 13.19 7.31
N THR A 173 9.02 12.10 7.22
CA THR A 173 10.25 12.03 6.44
C THR A 173 10.07 11.05 5.27
N VAL A 174 10.13 11.52 4.02
CA VAL A 174 10.03 10.69 2.82
C VAL A 174 11.36 10.59 2.08
N VAL A 175 11.92 9.40 1.97
CA VAL A 175 13.16 9.15 1.23
C VAL A 175 12.89 8.74 -0.21
N VAL A 176 13.51 9.46 -1.14
CA VAL A 176 13.58 9.07 -2.55
C VAL A 176 14.79 8.17 -2.72
N VAL A 177 14.57 6.91 -3.12
CA VAL A 177 15.65 5.93 -3.37
C VAL A 177 15.86 5.83 -4.88
N ASP A 178 16.81 6.60 -5.41
CA ASP A 178 16.91 6.84 -6.86
C ASP A 178 18.33 7.22 -7.34
N ASP A 179 18.47 7.96 -8.44
CA ASP A 179 19.72 8.43 -9.05
C ASP A 179 20.35 9.67 -8.36
N GLY A 180 19.65 10.23 -7.37
CA GLY A 180 20.10 11.39 -6.60
C GLY A 180 19.05 12.49 -6.51
N VAL A 181 19.29 13.45 -5.63
CA VAL A 181 18.43 14.64 -5.51
C VAL A 181 19.30 15.88 -5.44
N GLU A 182 19.06 16.82 -6.35
CA GLU A 182 19.67 18.15 -6.30
C GLU A 182 19.13 18.93 -5.10
N HIS A 183 19.68 18.64 -3.92
CA HIS A 183 19.19 19.22 -2.66
C HIS A 183 19.44 20.73 -2.53
N THR A 184 20.21 21.33 -3.44
CA THR A 184 20.46 22.77 -3.47
C THR A 184 19.41 23.57 -4.24
N ILE A 185 18.51 22.92 -4.99
CA ILE A 185 17.47 23.64 -5.74
C ILE A 185 16.51 24.33 -4.78
N LYS A 186 16.03 25.53 -5.15
CA LYS A 186 15.20 26.39 -4.29
C LYS A 186 13.90 25.72 -3.83
N ASP A 187 13.32 24.83 -4.64
CA ASP A 187 12.13 24.06 -4.29
C ASP A 187 12.41 22.88 -3.35
N ILE A 188 13.65 22.46 -3.12
CA ILE A 188 13.94 21.30 -2.25
C ILE A 188 14.75 21.70 -1.02
N GLN A 189 15.69 22.62 -1.17
CA GLN A 189 16.68 22.96 -0.13
C GLN A 189 16.08 23.20 1.28
N PRO A 190 15.00 23.98 1.45
CA PRO A 190 14.38 24.16 2.77
C PRO A 190 13.78 22.89 3.39
N ASN A 191 13.36 21.93 2.56
CA ASN A 191 12.73 20.68 3.00
C ASN A 191 13.73 19.50 3.04
N TYR A 192 14.96 19.68 2.56
CA TYR A 192 15.99 18.65 2.53
C TYR A 192 16.42 18.20 3.94
N SER A 193 16.45 16.89 4.16
CA SER A 193 16.95 16.27 5.40
C SER A 193 18.30 15.56 5.18
N PRO A 194 19.43 16.16 5.58
CA PRO A 194 20.74 15.50 5.47
C PRO A 194 20.87 14.28 6.39
N GLU A 195 20.14 14.24 7.51
CA GLU A 195 20.23 13.15 8.48
C GLU A 195 19.69 11.82 7.95
N GLY A 196 18.64 11.89 7.13
CA GLY A 196 18.04 10.71 6.47
C GLY A 196 18.65 10.38 5.10
N SER A 197 19.63 11.16 4.64
CA SER A 197 20.17 11.09 3.28
C SER A 197 21.51 10.39 3.19
N TYR A 198 21.80 9.77 2.05
CA TYR A 198 23.08 9.09 1.80
C TYR A 198 23.30 8.81 0.30
N ASP A 199 24.55 8.87 -0.17
CA ASP A 199 24.98 8.34 -1.47
C ASP A 199 25.65 6.97 -1.27
N LEU A 200 25.00 5.92 -1.77
CA LEU A 200 25.51 4.55 -1.73
C LEU A 200 26.48 4.24 -2.88
N ASN A 201 26.39 4.94 -4.01
CA ASN A 201 27.29 4.76 -5.14
C ASN A 201 28.69 5.31 -4.82
N SER A 202 28.75 6.49 -4.18
CA SER A 202 30.01 7.14 -3.75
C SER A 202 30.40 6.84 -2.30
N ASN A 203 29.46 6.27 -1.53
CA ASN A 203 29.61 5.94 -0.11
C ASN A 203 29.94 7.16 0.77
N ASP A 204 29.14 8.22 0.64
CA ASP A 204 29.26 9.46 1.39
C ASP A 204 27.87 10.08 1.68
N PRO A 205 27.75 11.12 2.52
CA PRO A 205 26.44 11.63 2.94
C PRO A 205 25.78 12.58 1.92
N ASP A 206 26.43 12.93 0.80
CA ASP A 206 25.92 13.90 -0.17
C ASP A 206 25.23 13.21 -1.37
N PRO A 207 23.89 13.19 -1.45
CA PRO A 207 23.15 12.52 -2.52
C PRO A 207 23.05 13.36 -3.81
N MET A 208 23.88 14.39 -3.98
CA MET A 208 23.89 15.23 -5.17
C MET A 208 24.06 14.39 -6.45
N PRO A 209 23.20 14.55 -7.48
CA PRO A 209 23.34 13.84 -8.74
C PRO A 209 24.67 14.18 -9.44
N HIS A 210 25.31 13.20 -10.07
CA HIS A 210 26.55 13.43 -10.82
C HIS A 210 26.27 13.55 -12.32
N PRO A 211 26.86 14.54 -13.02
CA PRO A 211 26.81 14.63 -14.49
C PRO A 211 27.39 13.38 -15.14
N ASP A 212 26.57 12.67 -15.89
CA ASP A 212 26.95 11.55 -16.76
C ASP A 212 26.91 11.97 -18.25
N GLU A 213 27.44 11.12 -19.14
CA GLU A 213 27.53 11.44 -20.57
C GLU A 213 26.14 11.60 -21.23
N GLU A 214 25.11 10.97 -20.67
CA GLU A 214 23.73 10.97 -21.18
C GLU A 214 22.81 11.97 -20.46
N ASN A 215 23.28 12.61 -19.38
CA ASN A 215 22.49 13.48 -18.50
C ASN A 215 21.21 12.78 -17.97
N GLY A 216 21.37 11.53 -17.53
CA GLY A 216 20.29 10.65 -17.09
C GLY A 216 19.82 10.89 -15.65
N ASN A 217 20.70 11.45 -14.80
CA ASN A 217 20.51 11.52 -13.33
C ASN A 217 19.55 12.63 -12.83
N HIS A 218 18.44 12.84 -13.54
CA HIS A 218 17.42 13.84 -13.20
C HIS A 218 16.19 13.26 -12.50
N HIS A 219 16.07 11.94 -12.42
CA HIS A 219 14.83 11.25 -12.08
C HIS A 219 14.46 11.41 -10.60
N GLY A 220 15.40 11.22 -9.69
CA GLY A 220 15.19 11.40 -8.26
C GLY A 220 14.85 12.85 -7.89
N THR A 221 15.46 13.83 -8.56
CA THR A 221 15.13 15.26 -8.37
C THR A 221 13.70 15.59 -8.81
N ARG A 222 13.16 14.92 -9.83
CA ARG A 222 11.75 15.06 -10.24
C ARG A 222 10.79 14.46 -9.23
N CYS A 223 11.06 13.24 -8.78
CA CYS A 223 10.28 12.55 -7.76
C CYS A 223 10.24 13.35 -6.44
N ALA A 224 11.39 13.91 -6.04
CA ALA A 224 11.53 14.76 -4.86
C ALA A 224 10.60 15.97 -4.85
N GLY A 225 10.48 16.69 -5.99
CA GLY A 225 9.60 17.85 -6.09
C GLY A 225 8.12 17.51 -6.01
N GLU A 226 7.71 16.34 -6.48
CA GLU A 226 6.31 15.90 -6.36
C GLU A 226 5.92 15.70 -4.90
N ILE A 227 6.85 15.21 -4.08
CA ILE A 227 6.64 14.95 -2.66
C ILE A 227 6.71 16.24 -1.84
N ALA A 228 7.70 17.09 -2.06
CA ALA A 228 8.11 18.12 -1.09
C ALA A 228 8.65 19.44 -1.69
N ALA A 229 8.21 19.85 -2.87
CA ALA A 229 8.56 21.13 -3.47
C ALA A 229 8.09 22.34 -2.63
N VAL A 230 8.98 23.12 -2.04
CA VAL A 230 8.66 24.24 -1.14
C VAL A 230 7.65 25.23 -1.77
N PRO A 231 6.48 25.44 -1.16
CA PRO A 231 5.51 26.39 -1.70
C PRO A 231 5.86 27.83 -1.34
N ASN A 232 5.19 28.76 -2.03
CA ASN A 232 5.23 30.20 -1.79
C ASN A 232 6.63 30.81 -1.90
N ASN A 233 7.55 30.16 -2.59
CA ASN A 233 8.92 30.64 -2.76
C ASN A 233 9.09 31.40 -4.11
N SER A 234 8.05 31.49 -4.94
CA SER A 234 8.05 32.11 -6.27
C SER A 234 9.00 31.41 -7.25
N PHE A 235 9.21 30.12 -7.07
CA PHE A 235 9.99 29.24 -7.91
C PHE A 235 9.14 28.01 -8.25
N CYS A 236 9.39 27.42 -9.41
CA CYS A 236 8.74 26.20 -9.88
C CYS A 236 7.32 25.91 -9.37
N THR A 237 7.20 25.03 -8.38
CA THR A 237 6.00 24.34 -7.94
C THR A 237 5.75 24.54 -6.45
N GLY A 238 4.69 23.93 -5.89
CA GLY A 238 4.43 23.98 -4.45
C GLY A 238 3.70 22.73 -3.93
N SER A 239 4.31 22.05 -2.97
CA SER A 239 3.84 20.95 -2.15
C SER A 239 4.53 20.98 -0.77
N GLU A 240 3.84 20.58 0.30
CA GLU A 240 4.43 20.63 1.64
C GLU A 240 4.69 19.20 2.16
N ALA A 241 5.96 18.91 2.53
CA ALA A 241 6.47 17.79 3.34
C ALA A 241 7.99 17.99 3.59
N ALA A 242 8.64 17.18 4.45
CA ALA A 242 10.11 17.11 4.55
C ALA A 242 10.68 15.91 3.77
N LEU A 243 11.91 16.04 3.23
CA LEU A 243 12.45 15.13 2.21
C LEU A 243 13.95 14.78 2.40
N PRO A 244 14.27 13.55 2.83
CA PRO A 244 15.59 12.95 2.62
C PRO A 244 15.73 12.29 1.24
N CYS A 245 16.97 11.92 0.90
CA CYS A 245 17.31 11.28 -0.35
C CYS A 245 18.39 10.20 -0.18
N ILE A 246 18.16 9.02 -0.75
CA ILE A 246 19.19 7.98 -0.92
C ILE A 246 19.51 7.85 -2.40
N ARG A 247 20.77 8.10 -2.76
CA ARG A 247 21.27 7.85 -4.12
C ARG A 247 21.84 6.44 -4.21
N VAL A 248 21.28 5.64 -5.13
CA VAL A 248 21.65 4.23 -5.34
C VAL A 248 21.69 3.81 -6.81
N LEU A 249 21.02 4.54 -7.72
CA LEU A 249 20.88 4.16 -9.13
C LEU A 249 21.95 4.75 -10.07
N ASP A 250 22.90 5.53 -9.55
CA ASP A 250 23.96 6.16 -10.36
C ASP A 250 25.24 5.29 -10.41
N GLY A 251 25.05 4.00 -10.70
CA GLY A 251 26.12 3.01 -10.77
C GLY A 251 25.61 1.56 -10.65
N PRO A 252 26.52 0.56 -10.69
CA PRO A 252 26.14 -0.84 -10.56
C PRO A 252 25.40 -1.11 -9.25
N LEU A 253 24.20 -1.67 -9.35
CA LEU A 253 23.37 -2.04 -8.21
C LEU A 253 23.67 -3.49 -7.79
N THR A 254 23.82 -3.71 -6.49
CA THR A 254 24.00 -5.05 -5.90
C THR A 254 22.93 -5.30 -4.85
N ASP A 255 22.59 -6.57 -4.58
CA ASP A 255 21.66 -6.98 -3.51
C ASP A 255 22.02 -6.33 -2.16
N SER A 256 23.31 -6.21 -1.86
CA SER A 256 23.78 -5.56 -0.62
C SER A 256 23.50 -4.05 -0.59
N MET A 257 23.59 -3.36 -1.73
CA MET A 257 23.30 -1.93 -1.82
C MET A 257 21.80 -1.66 -1.71
N GLU A 258 20.95 -2.48 -2.35
CA GLU A 258 19.50 -2.44 -2.19
C GLU A 258 19.10 -2.66 -0.72
N ALA A 259 19.69 -3.68 -0.08
CA ALA A 259 19.44 -3.98 1.32
C ALA A 259 19.81 -2.82 2.26
N ILE A 260 20.94 -2.15 1.99
CA ILE A 260 21.34 -0.95 2.72
C ILE A 260 20.36 0.18 2.44
N ALA A 261 19.96 0.40 1.18
CA ALA A 261 19.03 1.46 0.81
C ALA A 261 17.70 1.36 1.58
N PHE A 262 17.14 0.15 1.71
CA PHE A 262 15.87 -0.06 2.43
C PHE A 262 15.97 0.10 3.96
N ASN A 263 17.16 -0.02 4.56
CA ASN A 263 17.34 0.09 6.01
C ASN A 263 18.17 1.29 6.46
N LYS A 264 18.77 2.06 5.54
CA LYS A 264 19.56 3.23 5.91
C LYS A 264 18.65 4.23 6.59
N HIS A 265 19.01 4.61 7.81
CA HIS A 265 18.27 5.58 8.64
C HIS A 265 16.78 5.24 8.84
N TYR A 266 16.42 3.95 8.89
CA TYR A 266 15.04 3.44 9.04
C TYR A 266 14.25 3.85 10.29
N GLN A 267 14.90 4.50 11.26
CA GLN A 267 14.22 5.14 12.41
C GLN A 267 13.87 6.61 12.17
N ILE A 268 14.52 7.24 11.19
CA ILE A 268 14.32 8.64 10.79
C ILE A 268 13.42 8.70 9.55
N ASN A 269 13.67 7.81 8.59
CA ASN A 269 12.94 7.73 7.33
C ASN A 269 11.64 6.95 7.53
N ASP A 270 10.50 7.61 7.28
CA ASP A 270 9.19 6.99 7.44
C ASP A 270 8.75 6.22 6.19
N ILE A 271 8.88 6.88 5.04
CA ILE A 271 8.36 6.42 3.76
C ILE A 271 9.52 6.35 2.77
N TYR A 272 9.62 5.26 2.01
CA TYR A 272 10.61 5.02 0.98
C TYR A 272 9.90 4.99 -0.37
N SER A 273 10.15 5.98 -1.23
CA SER A 273 9.61 6.05 -2.58
C SER A 273 10.63 5.46 -3.56
N CYS A 274 10.26 4.34 -4.18
CA CYS A 274 11.10 3.57 -5.10
C CYS A 274 10.41 3.49 -6.47
N SER A 275 10.93 4.22 -7.44
CA SER A 275 10.38 4.28 -8.79
C SER A 275 11.22 3.46 -9.79
N TRP A 276 11.73 2.31 -9.33
CA TRP A 276 12.61 1.39 -10.04
C TRP A 276 12.26 -0.07 -9.74
N GLY A 277 12.73 -0.97 -10.58
CA GLY A 277 12.51 -2.42 -10.52
C GLY A 277 13.38 -3.12 -11.57
N PRO A 278 13.08 -4.38 -11.92
CA PRO A 278 13.70 -5.07 -13.05
C PRO A 278 13.41 -4.36 -14.39
N ASP A 279 14.05 -4.82 -15.46
CA ASP A 279 13.79 -4.30 -16.80
C ASP A 279 12.32 -4.54 -17.22
N ASP A 280 11.61 -3.46 -17.54
CA ASP A 280 10.21 -3.43 -18.00
C ASP A 280 10.04 -3.88 -19.47
N ASP A 281 10.66 -5.00 -19.85
CA ASP A 281 10.84 -5.43 -21.23
C ASP A 281 9.87 -6.54 -21.70
N GLY A 282 8.93 -6.94 -20.84
CA GLY A 282 7.98 -8.01 -21.13
C GLY A 282 8.61 -9.41 -21.16
N LYS A 283 9.83 -9.59 -20.65
CA LYS A 283 10.51 -10.89 -20.60
C LYS A 283 11.26 -11.16 -19.30
N THR A 284 11.66 -10.13 -18.57
CA THR A 284 12.39 -10.26 -17.32
C THR A 284 11.49 -10.77 -16.19
N VAL A 285 12.05 -11.59 -15.29
CA VAL A 285 11.40 -12.04 -14.05
C VAL A 285 12.47 -11.98 -12.99
N ASP A 286 12.39 -10.99 -12.12
CA ASP A 286 13.36 -10.76 -11.07
C ASP A 286 12.72 -9.98 -9.92
N GLY A 287 13.45 -9.79 -8.83
CA GLY A 287 13.00 -9.01 -7.68
C GLY A 287 14.09 -8.89 -6.64
N PRO A 288 13.75 -8.58 -5.39
CA PRO A 288 14.76 -8.49 -4.33
C PRO A 288 15.44 -9.84 -4.14
N HIS A 289 16.77 -9.85 -4.04
CA HIS A 289 17.54 -11.05 -3.72
C HIS A 289 17.54 -11.26 -2.19
N GLN A 290 18.39 -12.13 -1.65
CA GLN A 290 18.26 -12.57 -0.26
C GLN A 290 18.41 -11.42 0.74
N LEU A 291 19.35 -10.51 0.52
CA LEU A 291 19.57 -9.37 1.41
C LEU A 291 18.46 -8.33 1.24
N GLY A 292 18.04 -8.02 0.01
CA GLY A 292 16.93 -7.12 -0.29
C GLY A 292 15.61 -7.60 0.34
N LYS A 293 15.30 -8.90 0.26
CA LYS A 293 14.12 -9.49 0.92
C LYS A 293 14.19 -9.37 2.44
N ALA A 294 15.34 -9.72 3.03
CA ALA A 294 15.56 -9.57 4.47
C ALA A 294 15.45 -8.11 4.90
N ALA A 295 15.92 -7.19 4.07
CA ALA A 295 15.91 -5.77 4.32
C ALA A 295 14.50 -5.17 4.29
N LEU A 296 13.67 -5.53 3.31
CA LEU A 296 12.25 -5.14 3.27
C LEU A 296 11.51 -5.68 4.50
N GLN A 297 11.72 -6.97 4.84
CA GLN A 297 11.12 -7.59 6.02
C GLN A 297 11.56 -6.89 7.32
N HIS A 298 12.85 -6.57 7.46
CA HIS A 298 13.34 -5.85 8.63
C HIS A 298 12.76 -4.43 8.70
N GLY A 299 12.69 -3.72 7.58
CA GLY A 299 12.09 -2.38 7.50
C GLY A 299 10.65 -2.35 8.00
N VAL A 300 9.80 -3.28 7.57
CA VAL A 300 8.40 -3.33 8.02
C VAL A 300 8.22 -3.80 9.46
N ILE A 301 9.20 -4.52 10.04
CA ILE A 301 9.15 -4.99 11.43
C ILE A 301 9.68 -3.94 12.40
N ALA A 302 10.82 -3.33 12.06
CA ALA A 302 11.60 -2.51 13.00
C ALA A 302 11.58 -1.01 12.67
N GLY A 303 11.30 -0.62 11.41
CA GLY A 303 11.22 0.77 11.00
C GLY A 303 10.25 1.59 11.82
N ARG A 304 10.51 2.90 11.92
CA ARG A 304 9.62 3.85 12.60
C ARG A 304 9.24 3.40 14.02
N ARG A 305 10.22 2.98 14.82
CA ARG A 305 10.01 2.47 16.18
C ARG A 305 9.01 1.30 16.23
N GLY A 306 9.11 0.37 15.29
CA GLY A 306 8.22 -0.80 15.22
C GLY A 306 6.85 -0.57 14.57
N PHE A 307 6.53 0.63 14.10
CA PHE A 307 5.35 0.82 13.23
C PHE A 307 5.59 0.30 11.81
N GLY A 308 6.85 0.14 11.41
CA GLY A 308 7.27 -0.39 10.13
C GLY A 308 7.43 0.69 9.07
N SER A 309 8.57 0.66 8.37
CA SER A 309 8.84 1.47 7.19
C SER A 309 7.78 1.23 6.12
N ILE A 310 7.41 2.27 5.39
CA ILE A 310 6.45 2.17 4.29
C ILE A 310 7.19 2.27 2.96
N PHE A 311 7.23 1.19 2.20
CA PHE A 311 7.84 1.16 0.88
C PHE A 311 6.77 1.40 -0.18
N VAL A 312 6.88 2.47 -0.96
CA VAL A 312 5.98 2.80 -2.08
C VAL A 312 6.72 2.50 -3.37
N VAL A 313 6.17 1.62 -4.20
CA VAL A 313 6.83 1.12 -5.42
C VAL A 313 5.96 1.43 -6.63
N ALA A 314 6.59 1.95 -7.70
CA ALA A 314 5.92 2.13 -8.99
C ALA A 314 5.65 0.77 -9.64
N SER A 315 4.49 0.59 -10.27
CA SER A 315 4.11 -0.69 -10.85
C SER A 315 4.82 -1.05 -12.18
N GLY A 316 5.82 -0.31 -12.64
CA GLY A 316 6.49 -0.57 -13.92
C GLY A 316 5.88 0.14 -15.14
N ASN A 317 6.67 0.24 -16.21
CA ASN A 317 6.38 0.97 -17.45
C ASN A 317 6.39 0.06 -18.70
N GLY A 318 6.28 -1.26 -18.53
CA GLY A 318 6.38 -2.29 -19.56
C GLY A 318 5.07 -2.57 -20.33
N GLY A 319 4.03 -1.75 -20.17
CA GLY A 319 2.71 -1.98 -20.79
C GLY A 319 2.75 -2.15 -22.32
N GLN A 320 3.62 -1.41 -23.02
CA GLN A 320 3.80 -1.56 -24.48
C GLN A 320 4.44 -2.90 -24.89
N HIS A 321 5.14 -3.53 -23.96
CA HIS A 321 5.78 -4.83 -24.13
C HIS A 321 4.90 -5.99 -23.67
N ASN A 322 3.64 -5.71 -23.28
CA ASN A 322 2.72 -6.63 -22.62
C ASN A 322 3.31 -7.21 -21.32
N ASP A 323 4.05 -6.38 -20.57
CA ASP A 323 4.54 -6.78 -19.26
C ASP A 323 3.46 -6.73 -18.18
N ASN A 324 3.76 -7.28 -17.02
CA ASN A 324 2.85 -7.35 -15.89
C ASN A 324 3.63 -7.33 -14.57
N CYS A 325 3.23 -6.43 -13.66
CA CYS A 325 3.97 -6.20 -12.42
C CYS A 325 4.03 -7.37 -11.44
N ASN A 326 3.31 -8.48 -11.68
CA ASN A 326 3.52 -9.71 -10.91
C ASN A 326 4.79 -10.49 -11.29
N TYR A 327 5.50 -10.06 -12.33
CA TYR A 327 6.84 -10.54 -12.72
C TYR A 327 7.98 -9.70 -12.10
N ASP A 328 7.64 -8.57 -11.49
CA ASP A 328 8.52 -7.77 -10.64
C ASP A 328 8.31 -8.13 -9.16
N GLY A 329 9.33 -8.69 -8.52
CA GLY A 329 9.27 -9.10 -7.11
C GLY A 329 9.26 -7.94 -6.11
N TYR A 330 9.53 -6.70 -6.53
CA TYR A 330 9.35 -5.50 -5.71
C TYR A 330 7.87 -5.08 -5.71
N ALA A 331 7.27 -4.88 -6.89
CA ALA A 331 5.85 -4.56 -7.03
C ALA A 331 4.92 -5.67 -6.51
N ASN A 332 5.35 -6.93 -6.58
CA ASN A 332 4.57 -8.07 -6.12
C ASN A 332 4.82 -8.47 -4.64
N SER A 333 5.63 -7.69 -3.90
CA SER A 333 5.92 -7.93 -2.49
C SER A 333 4.75 -7.49 -1.59
N ILE A 334 4.45 -8.27 -0.55
CA ILE A 334 3.43 -7.85 0.45
C ILE A 334 3.89 -6.62 1.25
N TYR A 335 5.20 -6.38 1.31
CA TYR A 335 5.82 -5.32 2.11
C TYR A 335 5.77 -3.95 1.41
N THR A 336 5.38 -3.91 0.14
CA THR A 336 5.36 -2.70 -0.67
C THR A 336 3.94 -2.23 -0.92
N VAL A 337 3.80 -0.93 -1.14
CA VAL A 337 2.59 -0.27 -1.58
C VAL A 337 2.76 -0.01 -3.07
N THR A 338 2.25 -0.93 -3.88
CA THR A 338 2.40 -0.88 -5.34
C THR A 338 1.38 0.05 -5.97
N ILE A 339 1.87 1.07 -6.67
CA ILE A 339 1.09 2.17 -7.24
C ILE A 339 1.24 2.18 -8.76
N GLY A 340 0.11 2.04 -9.45
CA GLY A 340 0.03 2.27 -10.89
C GLY A 340 -0.30 3.72 -11.25
N ALA A 341 -0.39 3.98 -12.56
CA ALA A 341 -0.64 5.32 -13.10
C ALA A 341 -1.98 5.41 -13.81
N VAL A 342 -2.60 6.59 -13.73
CA VAL A 342 -3.67 7.03 -14.63
C VAL A 342 -3.33 8.38 -15.26
N ASP A 343 -3.79 8.61 -16.49
CA ASP A 343 -3.63 9.89 -17.16
C ASP A 343 -4.60 10.97 -16.63
N GLU A 344 -4.56 12.18 -17.19
CA GLU A 344 -5.45 13.29 -16.80
C GLU A 344 -6.95 13.01 -16.96
N THR A 345 -7.30 11.97 -17.70
CA THR A 345 -8.68 11.51 -17.89
C THR A 345 -9.08 10.42 -16.91
N GLY A 346 -8.13 9.88 -16.15
CA GLY A 346 -8.27 8.76 -15.21
C GLY A 346 -8.19 7.38 -15.86
N SER A 347 -7.72 7.31 -17.11
CA SER A 347 -7.55 6.06 -17.85
C SER A 347 -6.14 5.52 -17.64
N MET A 348 -5.96 4.19 -17.73
CA MET A 348 -4.63 3.58 -17.66
C MET A 348 -3.82 3.99 -18.92
N PRO A 349 -2.63 4.61 -18.77
CA PRO A 349 -1.81 5.03 -19.89
C PRO A 349 -1.11 3.82 -20.55
N PHE A 350 -0.69 3.97 -21.81
CA PHE A 350 -0.15 2.88 -22.63
C PHE A 350 1.09 2.17 -22.05
N TYR A 351 1.86 2.86 -21.19
CA TYR A 351 3.09 2.34 -20.60
C TYR A 351 2.81 1.61 -19.28
N ALA A 352 1.70 1.89 -18.58
CA ALA A 352 1.47 1.33 -17.27
C ALA A 352 1.17 -0.17 -17.35
N GLU A 353 1.71 -0.92 -16.39
CA GLU A 353 1.45 -2.35 -16.26
C GLU A 353 0.24 -2.61 -15.37
N GLU A 354 -0.55 -3.62 -15.74
CA GLU A 354 -1.65 -4.14 -14.92
C GLU A 354 -1.18 -5.36 -14.13
N CYS A 355 -1.60 -5.53 -12.87
CA CYS A 355 -1.37 -6.77 -12.11
C CYS A 355 -2.31 -6.93 -10.91
N ALA A 356 -2.37 -8.15 -10.37
CA ALA A 356 -3.25 -8.50 -9.26
C ALA A 356 -2.76 -8.03 -7.88
N SER A 357 -1.47 -7.66 -7.76
CA SER A 357 -0.83 -7.18 -6.54
C SER A 357 -0.93 -5.66 -6.33
N MET A 358 -1.31 -4.90 -7.37
CA MET A 358 -1.45 -3.45 -7.30
C MET A 358 -2.52 -3.03 -6.28
N LEU A 359 -2.18 -2.14 -5.36
CA LEU A 359 -3.11 -1.61 -4.36
C LEU A 359 -3.95 -0.46 -4.91
N ALA A 360 -3.35 0.49 -5.62
CA ALA A 360 -4.06 1.68 -6.07
C ALA A 360 -3.34 2.35 -7.26
N VAL A 361 -3.96 3.40 -7.79
CA VAL A 361 -3.36 4.26 -8.81
C VAL A 361 -3.39 5.73 -8.40
N THR A 362 -2.52 6.52 -8.99
CA THR A 362 -2.62 7.99 -8.96
C THR A 362 -2.23 8.59 -10.32
N PHE A 363 -2.40 9.90 -10.45
CA PHE A 363 -2.19 10.61 -11.70
C PHE A 363 -0.73 10.62 -12.13
N SER A 364 -0.50 10.49 -13.45
CA SER A 364 0.77 10.68 -14.13
C SER A 364 0.53 11.28 -15.53
N GLY A 365 1.56 11.36 -16.36
CA GLY A 365 1.43 11.71 -17.77
C GLY A 365 0.75 10.61 -18.59
N GLY A 366 0.13 10.98 -19.70
CA GLY A 366 -0.50 10.04 -20.63
C GLY A 366 0.14 10.09 -22.02
N ASP A 367 -0.71 10.05 -23.04
CA ASP A 367 -0.28 10.28 -24.42
C ASP A 367 0.39 11.64 -24.62
N LYS A 368 1.16 11.80 -25.70
CA LYS A 368 1.91 13.04 -26.03
C LYS A 368 1.06 14.32 -26.08
N MET A 369 -0.26 14.22 -26.24
CA MET A 369 -1.18 15.36 -26.28
C MET A 369 -1.78 15.70 -24.90
N MET A 370 -1.58 14.84 -23.91
CA MET A 370 -2.09 15.02 -22.55
C MET A 370 -1.09 15.79 -21.69
N ARG A 371 -1.60 16.41 -20.63
CA ARG A 371 -0.76 17.03 -19.61
C ARG A 371 0.05 15.97 -18.87
N SER A 372 1.29 16.31 -18.56
CA SER A 372 2.21 15.49 -17.76
C SER A 372 2.36 16.07 -16.35
N ILE A 373 3.16 15.42 -15.52
CA ILE A 373 3.46 15.91 -14.17
C ILE A 373 4.43 17.09 -14.26
N VAL A 374 4.14 18.08 -13.41
CA VAL A 374 4.90 19.32 -13.28
C VAL A 374 5.59 19.30 -11.93
N THR A 375 6.92 19.35 -11.94
CA THR A 375 7.78 19.17 -10.75
C THR A 375 9.15 19.84 -10.96
N THR A 376 10.01 19.80 -9.94
CA THR A 376 11.42 20.20 -10.03
C THR A 376 12.18 19.35 -11.03
N ASP A 377 13.27 19.89 -11.57
CA ASP A 377 14.17 19.13 -12.44
C ASP A 377 15.61 19.47 -12.08
N TRP A 378 16.51 18.54 -12.37
CA TRP A 378 17.93 18.75 -12.12
C TRP A 378 18.47 19.84 -13.05
N ASP A 379 18.90 20.95 -12.45
CA ASP A 379 19.45 22.09 -13.15
C ASP A 379 20.96 21.88 -13.31
N LEU A 380 21.38 21.27 -14.42
CA LEU A 380 22.79 21.24 -14.87
C LEU A 380 23.39 22.65 -15.17
N GLN A 381 22.92 23.70 -14.49
CA GLN A 381 23.23 25.12 -14.65
C GLN A 381 22.75 25.74 -15.98
N LYS A 382 21.90 25.02 -16.73
CA LYS A 382 21.32 25.48 -18.02
C LYS A 382 19.79 25.35 -18.07
N GLY A 383 19.19 24.70 -17.08
CA GLY A 383 17.76 24.42 -17.01
C GLY A 383 17.00 25.52 -16.28
N THR A 384 15.69 25.35 -16.14
CA THR A 384 14.85 26.21 -15.30
C THR A 384 14.70 25.66 -13.88
N GLY A 385 15.32 24.52 -13.56
CA GLY A 385 15.08 23.74 -12.35
C GLY A 385 13.64 23.20 -12.25
N CYS A 386 12.96 23.09 -13.39
CA CYS A 386 11.55 22.73 -13.52
C CYS A 386 11.31 21.91 -14.78
N THR A 387 10.39 20.96 -14.70
CA THR A 387 9.85 20.25 -15.85
C THR A 387 8.32 20.26 -15.83
N GLU A 388 7.72 20.30 -17.02
CA GLU A 388 6.28 20.07 -17.23
C GLU A 388 6.01 18.70 -17.88
N GLY A 389 7.06 17.87 -18.02
CA GLY A 389 7.07 16.66 -18.84
C GLY A 389 7.47 15.40 -18.07
N HIS A 390 7.28 15.33 -16.75
CA HIS A 390 7.53 14.11 -16.02
C HIS A 390 6.36 13.11 -16.21
N THR A 391 6.68 11.85 -16.49
CA THR A 391 5.73 10.81 -16.90
C THR A 391 6.17 9.44 -16.37
N GLY A 392 5.35 8.41 -16.55
CA GLY A 392 5.63 7.05 -16.10
C GLY A 392 4.93 6.73 -14.79
N THR A 393 4.83 5.45 -14.44
CA THR A 393 4.42 5.02 -13.09
C THR A 393 5.38 5.56 -12.02
N SER A 394 6.60 5.88 -12.43
CA SER A 394 7.61 6.57 -11.63
C SER A 394 7.21 7.96 -11.12
N ALA A 395 6.27 8.65 -11.76
CA ALA A 395 5.69 9.90 -11.25
C ALA A 395 4.44 9.64 -10.38
N ALA A 396 3.81 8.47 -10.52
CA ALA A 396 2.67 8.11 -9.69
C ALA A 396 3.09 7.71 -8.26
N ALA A 397 4.16 6.93 -8.10
CA ALA A 397 4.64 6.51 -6.78
C ALA A 397 5.00 7.69 -5.84
N PRO A 398 5.73 8.73 -6.27
CA PRO A 398 6.03 9.92 -5.45
C PRO A 398 4.77 10.68 -5.01
N LEU A 399 3.77 10.84 -5.89
CA LEU A 399 2.49 11.44 -5.50
C LEU A 399 1.76 10.63 -4.42
N ALA A 400 1.79 9.30 -4.51
CA ALA A 400 1.25 8.44 -3.47
C ALA A 400 2.03 8.55 -2.16
N ALA A 401 3.37 8.57 -2.22
CA ALA A 401 4.23 8.78 -1.05
C ALA A 401 3.93 10.12 -0.35
N GLY A 402 3.74 11.20 -1.11
CA GLY A 402 3.30 12.49 -0.59
C GLY A 402 1.94 12.43 0.12
N MET A 403 0.95 11.74 -0.45
CA MET A 403 -0.36 11.54 0.19
C MET A 403 -0.26 10.71 1.48
N ILE A 404 0.59 9.67 1.50
CA ILE A 404 0.83 8.88 2.72
C ILE A 404 1.52 9.73 3.78
N ALA A 405 2.41 10.67 3.41
CA ALA A 405 3.00 11.60 4.36
C ALA A 405 1.93 12.50 5.04
N LEU A 406 0.91 12.94 4.29
CA LEU A 406 -0.23 13.66 4.87
C LEU A 406 -1.00 12.80 5.89
N MET A 407 -1.14 11.50 5.63
CA MET A 407 -1.76 10.56 6.58
C MET A 407 -0.94 10.41 7.85
N LEU A 408 0.39 10.25 7.72
CA LEU A 408 1.26 10.07 8.87
C LEU A 408 1.39 11.32 9.73
N GLN A 409 1.26 12.53 9.17
CA GLN A 409 1.23 13.75 9.98
C GLN A 409 0.07 13.73 10.98
N VAL A 410 -1.13 13.31 10.54
CA VAL A 410 -2.30 13.27 11.44
C VAL A 410 -2.31 12.04 12.35
N ARG A 411 -1.60 10.97 11.96
CA ARG A 411 -1.55 9.71 12.70
C ARG A 411 -0.18 9.04 12.52
N PRO A 412 0.86 9.46 13.27
CA PRO A 412 2.24 9.00 13.06
C PRO A 412 2.49 7.54 13.48
N CYS A 413 1.54 6.90 14.15
CA CYS A 413 1.60 5.51 14.59
C CYS A 413 0.89 4.52 13.66
N LEU A 414 0.38 4.96 12.49
CA LEU A 414 -0.12 4.01 11.50
C LEU A 414 1.00 3.04 11.13
N THR A 415 0.72 1.74 11.27
CA THR A 415 1.65 0.70 10.84
C THR A 415 1.70 0.61 9.32
N TRP A 416 2.74 -0.05 8.78
CA TRP A 416 2.81 -0.32 7.33
C TRP A 416 1.56 -1.03 6.79
N ARG A 417 0.96 -1.94 7.58
CA ARG A 417 -0.32 -2.60 7.26
C ARG A 417 -1.52 -1.66 7.39
N ASP A 418 -1.56 -0.83 8.41
CA ASP A 418 -2.64 0.16 8.55
C ASP A 418 -2.70 1.08 7.33
N VAL A 419 -1.56 1.49 6.80
CA VAL A 419 -1.49 2.31 5.57
C VAL A 419 -2.11 1.58 4.39
N GLN A 420 -1.76 0.30 4.17
CA GLN A 420 -2.35 -0.50 3.09
C GLN A 420 -3.87 -0.65 3.27
N HIS A 421 -4.34 -0.97 4.47
CA HIS A 421 -5.78 -1.04 4.77
C HIS A 421 -6.48 0.29 4.52
N VAL A 422 -5.94 1.42 5.00
CA VAL A 422 -6.55 2.74 4.73
C VAL A 422 -6.64 2.99 3.22
N ILE A 423 -5.63 2.61 2.42
CA ILE A 423 -5.70 2.70 0.96
C ILE A 423 -6.85 1.86 0.41
N VAL A 424 -6.96 0.58 0.78
CA VAL A 424 -8.04 -0.32 0.32
C VAL A 424 -9.43 0.23 0.64
N PHE A 425 -9.62 0.77 1.85
CA PHE A 425 -10.92 1.28 2.30
C PHE A 425 -11.29 2.65 1.70
N THR A 426 -10.31 3.42 1.24
CA THR A 426 -10.53 4.81 0.84
C THR A 426 -10.34 5.06 -0.65
N ALA A 427 -9.67 4.18 -1.38
CA ALA A 427 -9.48 4.30 -2.82
C ALA A 427 -10.84 4.50 -3.53
N THR A 428 -10.85 5.40 -4.50
CA THR A 428 -12.07 5.74 -5.25
C THR A 428 -12.10 4.96 -6.55
N LYS A 429 -13.15 4.15 -6.72
CA LYS A 429 -13.44 3.51 -8.00
C LYS A 429 -13.62 4.58 -9.07
N TYR A 430 -12.76 4.54 -10.09
CA TYR A 430 -12.85 5.46 -11.20
C TYR A 430 -13.77 4.87 -12.28
N GLU A 431 -14.74 5.65 -12.75
CA GLU A 431 -15.69 5.22 -13.79
C GLU A 431 -15.03 5.23 -15.17
N ASP A 432 -14.24 4.20 -15.44
CA ASP A 432 -13.76 3.85 -16.77
C ASP A 432 -14.40 2.53 -17.22
N ARG A 433 -14.98 2.56 -18.44
CA ARG A 433 -15.63 1.39 -19.06
C ARG A 433 -14.63 0.28 -19.37
N HIS A 434 -13.34 0.60 -19.49
CA HIS A 434 -12.27 -0.35 -19.80
C HIS A 434 -11.56 -0.90 -18.56
N ALA A 435 -11.80 -0.32 -17.39
CA ALA A 435 -11.14 -0.67 -16.14
C ALA A 435 -11.51 -2.05 -15.58
N LYS A 436 -12.45 -2.82 -16.18
CA LYS A 436 -12.74 -4.23 -15.81
C LYS A 436 -12.84 -4.47 -14.28
N TRP A 437 -13.73 -3.74 -13.62
CA TRP A 437 -13.92 -3.85 -12.18
C TRP A 437 -14.68 -5.12 -11.77
N ASP A 438 -14.10 -5.89 -10.85
CA ASP A 438 -14.81 -6.95 -10.12
C ASP A 438 -14.94 -6.56 -8.65
N THR A 439 -16.08 -6.89 -8.03
CA THR A 439 -16.28 -6.70 -6.58
C THR A 439 -16.20 -8.03 -5.87
N ASN A 440 -15.33 -8.10 -4.86
CA ASN A 440 -15.10 -9.29 -4.07
C ASN A 440 -16.22 -9.49 -3.03
N GLN A 441 -16.24 -10.61 -2.31
CA GLN A 441 -17.30 -10.91 -1.33
C GLN A 441 -17.29 -10.00 -0.10
N ALA A 442 -16.16 -9.33 0.19
CA ALA A 442 -16.04 -8.34 1.24
C ALA A 442 -16.52 -6.93 0.82
N GLY A 443 -16.95 -6.76 -0.44
CA GLY A 443 -17.48 -5.51 -0.96
C GLY A 443 -16.43 -4.57 -1.54
N PHE A 444 -15.16 -4.98 -1.64
CA PHE A 444 -14.12 -4.18 -2.27
C PHE A 444 -14.09 -4.41 -3.79
N SER A 445 -14.13 -3.32 -4.56
CA SER A 445 -13.93 -3.36 -6.01
C SER A 445 -12.43 -3.32 -6.31
N HIS A 446 -11.97 -4.19 -7.21
CA HIS A 446 -10.58 -4.20 -7.67
C HIS A 446 -10.49 -4.40 -9.18
N SER A 447 -9.54 -3.72 -9.81
CA SER A 447 -9.12 -3.88 -11.20
C SER A 447 -7.63 -4.17 -11.27
N HIS A 448 -7.21 -5.05 -12.18
CA HIS A 448 -5.78 -5.23 -12.45
C HIS A 448 -5.12 -3.94 -12.98
N GLN A 449 -5.91 -3.03 -13.59
CA GLN A 449 -5.46 -1.76 -14.18
C GLN A 449 -5.45 -0.58 -13.20
N HIS A 450 -6.31 -0.64 -12.18
CA HIS A 450 -6.55 0.49 -11.26
C HIS A 450 -6.34 0.13 -9.79
N GLY A 451 -5.95 -1.10 -9.46
CA GLY A 451 -5.95 -1.59 -8.08
C GLY A 451 -7.34 -1.50 -7.46
N PHE A 452 -7.43 -1.08 -6.20
CA PHE A 452 -8.70 -0.70 -5.55
C PHE A 452 -9.25 0.66 -6.02
N GLY A 453 -8.47 1.43 -6.77
CA GLY A 453 -8.88 2.69 -7.36
C GLY A 453 -7.91 3.85 -7.17
N LEU A 454 -8.38 5.03 -7.52
CA LEU A 454 -7.63 6.27 -7.46
C LEU A 454 -7.48 6.72 -5.99
N LEU A 455 -6.24 7.03 -5.59
CA LEU A 455 -5.96 7.62 -4.28
C LEU A 455 -6.56 9.02 -4.15
N ASN A 456 -7.04 9.36 -2.96
CA ASN A 456 -7.68 10.63 -2.66
C ASN A 456 -7.22 11.15 -1.29
N ALA A 457 -6.41 12.21 -1.30
CA ALA A 457 -5.76 12.76 -0.11
C ALA A 457 -6.76 13.10 1.01
N TRP A 458 -7.91 13.69 0.65
CA TRP A 458 -8.97 13.99 1.62
C TRP A 458 -9.48 12.74 2.33
N ARG A 459 -9.78 11.67 1.57
CA ARG A 459 -10.33 10.43 2.12
C ARG A 459 -9.30 9.71 2.99
N LEU A 460 -8.06 9.62 2.50
CA LEU A 460 -6.92 9.06 3.22
C LEU A 460 -6.71 9.73 4.59
N VAL A 461 -6.64 11.06 4.63
CA VAL A 461 -6.38 11.81 5.87
C VAL A 461 -7.55 11.75 6.85
N ASN A 462 -8.81 11.85 6.39
CA ASN A 462 -9.96 11.73 7.29
C ASN A 462 -10.07 10.32 7.89
N ALA A 463 -9.80 9.27 7.09
CA ALA A 463 -9.77 7.90 7.59
C ALA A 463 -8.65 7.71 8.63
N ALA A 464 -7.44 8.21 8.35
CA ALA A 464 -6.30 8.13 9.25
C ALA A 464 -6.56 8.74 10.64
N LYS A 465 -7.28 9.88 10.72
CA LYS A 465 -7.61 10.53 11.99
C LYS A 465 -8.38 9.63 12.96
N ILE A 466 -9.22 8.74 12.44
CA ILE A 466 -10.06 7.86 13.24
C ILE A 466 -9.65 6.38 13.16
N TRP A 467 -8.51 6.10 12.53
CA TRP A 467 -8.06 4.73 12.30
C TRP A 467 -7.55 4.09 13.58
N GLU A 468 -8.18 2.98 13.94
CA GLU A 468 -7.69 2.06 14.97
C GLU A 468 -6.88 0.97 14.28
N SER A 469 -5.70 0.69 14.83
CA SER A 469 -4.78 -0.25 14.20
C SER A 469 -5.37 -1.65 14.06
N VAL A 470 -5.03 -2.30 12.96
CA VAL A 470 -5.44 -3.67 12.67
C VAL A 470 -4.78 -4.66 13.64
N PRO A 471 -5.37 -5.85 13.86
CA PRO A 471 -4.74 -6.92 14.63
C PRO A 471 -3.38 -7.31 14.04
N TYR A 472 -2.55 -7.98 14.84
CA TYR A 472 -1.28 -8.52 14.34
C TYR A 472 -1.46 -9.37 13.09
N LEU A 473 -0.46 -9.32 12.21
CA LEU A 473 -0.44 -10.08 10.98
C LEU A 473 -0.49 -11.57 11.31
N ALA A 474 -1.54 -12.24 10.86
CA ALA A 474 -1.63 -13.68 10.86
C ALA A 474 -1.14 -14.21 9.51
N SER A 475 -0.54 -15.40 9.50
CA SER A 475 -0.18 -16.10 8.27
C SER A 475 -0.55 -17.58 8.32
N TYR A 476 -0.75 -18.16 7.14
CA TYR A 476 -0.89 -19.60 6.95
C TYR A 476 -0.10 -20.01 5.71
N VAL A 477 0.62 -21.12 5.79
CA VAL A 477 1.39 -21.68 4.68
C VAL A 477 0.97 -23.12 4.50
N SER A 478 0.55 -23.50 3.28
CA SER A 478 0.23 -24.89 2.97
C SER A 478 1.50 -25.75 2.94
N PRO A 479 1.39 -27.09 3.03
CA PRO A 479 2.46 -27.97 2.59
C PRO A 479 2.83 -27.68 1.12
N VAL A 480 4.07 -28.03 0.74
CA VAL A 480 4.48 -27.98 -0.67
C VAL A 480 3.78 -29.11 -1.44
N LEU A 481 2.95 -28.73 -2.42
CA LEU A 481 2.11 -29.64 -3.20
C LEU A 481 2.85 -30.06 -4.47
N LYS A 482 3.35 -31.30 -4.47
CA LYS A 482 4.10 -31.89 -5.59
C LYS A 482 3.12 -32.51 -6.60
N GLU A 483 2.80 -31.75 -7.64
CA GLU A 483 1.84 -32.15 -8.67
C GLU A 483 2.48 -33.04 -9.73
N GLY A 484 3.58 -32.59 -10.35
CA GLY A 484 4.24 -33.28 -11.47
C GLY A 484 3.34 -33.43 -12.70
N ARG A 485 2.37 -32.54 -12.91
CA ARG A 485 1.35 -32.63 -13.96
C ARG A 485 1.69 -31.77 -15.17
N SER A 486 1.41 -32.29 -16.37
CA SER A 486 1.55 -31.56 -17.62
C SER A 486 0.54 -30.41 -17.70
N ILE A 487 0.98 -29.26 -18.21
CA ILE A 487 0.13 -28.10 -18.49
C ILE A 487 -0.41 -28.27 -19.92
N PRO A 488 -1.72 -28.34 -20.14
CA PRO A 488 -2.28 -28.50 -21.47
C PRO A 488 -2.36 -27.17 -22.23
N TRP A 489 -2.41 -27.26 -23.55
CA TRP A 489 -2.68 -26.11 -24.43
C TRP A 489 -4.16 -25.73 -24.42
N LEU A 490 -4.44 -24.49 -24.82
CA LEU A 490 -5.80 -24.03 -25.12
C LEU A 490 -6.52 -25.00 -26.09
N PRO A 491 -7.82 -25.29 -25.86
CA PRO A 491 -8.73 -24.67 -24.88
C PRO A 491 -8.74 -25.35 -23.50
N GLN A 492 -7.89 -26.33 -23.25
CA GLN A 492 -7.84 -27.07 -21.98
C GLN A 492 -7.02 -26.28 -20.94
N GLU A 493 -7.25 -26.55 -19.66
CA GLU A 493 -6.47 -25.96 -18.56
C GLU A 493 -6.20 -26.99 -17.47
N LEU A 494 -5.06 -26.82 -16.80
CA LEU A 494 -4.70 -27.58 -15.60
C LEU A 494 -5.31 -26.88 -14.39
N GLU A 495 -6.23 -27.55 -13.71
CA GLU A 495 -6.75 -27.11 -12.41
C GLU A 495 -6.14 -27.96 -11.29
N VAL A 496 -5.59 -27.27 -10.29
CA VAL A 496 -5.16 -27.83 -8.99
C VAL A 496 -5.77 -27.00 -7.87
N ALA A 497 -6.00 -27.60 -6.71
CA ALA A 497 -6.73 -26.94 -5.63
C ALA A 497 -6.19 -27.32 -4.25
N TRP A 498 -6.29 -26.37 -3.31
CA TRP A 498 -5.98 -26.57 -1.90
C TRP A 498 -7.13 -26.07 -1.04
N ASN A 499 -7.62 -26.91 -0.13
CA ASN A 499 -8.69 -26.53 0.78
C ASN A 499 -8.11 -26.19 2.15
N VAL A 500 -8.26 -24.93 2.54
CA VAL A 500 -7.85 -24.42 3.85
C VAL A 500 -8.99 -24.65 4.83
N THR A 501 -8.75 -25.49 5.83
CA THR A 501 -9.76 -25.89 6.82
C THR A 501 -9.76 -24.96 8.04
N PRO A 502 -10.83 -24.96 8.86
CA PRO A 502 -10.81 -24.22 10.13
C PRO A 502 -9.65 -24.63 11.06
N ALA A 503 -9.23 -25.90 11.02
CA ALA A 503 -8.15 -26.42 11.85
C ALA A 503 -6.79 -25.83 11.43
N ASP A 504 -6.59 -25.62 10.13
CA ASP A 504 -5.39 -24.98 9.57
C ASP A 504 -5.20 -23.55 10.09
N LEU A 505 -6.31 -22.82 10.25
CA LEU A 505 -6.31 -21.41 10.68
C LEU A 505 -6.40 -21.24 12.21
N GLN A 506 -6.61 -22.33 12.95
CA GLN A 506 -6.83 -22.26 14.40
C GLN A 506 -5.62 -21.69 15.15
N LEU A 507 -4.40 -22.05 14.73
CA LEU A 507 -3.17 -21.60 15.38
C LEU A 507 -2.90 -20.11 15.12
N SER A 508 -3.12 -19.65 13.88
CA SER A 508 -2.90 -18.24 13.51
C SER A 508 -4.05 -17.34 13.94
N GLY A 509 -5.24 -17.90 14.19
CA GLY A 509 -6.46 -17.17 14.46
C GLY A 509 -6.97 -16.38 13.25
N MET A 510 -6.42 -16.62 12.05
CA MET A 510 -6.76 -15.90 10.83
C MET A 510 -8.21 -16.13 10.45
N ARG A 511 -8.88 -15.06 10.04
CA ARG A 511 -10.27 -15.08 9.59
C ARG A 511 -10.46 -14.37 8.27
N THR A 512 -9.86 -13.20 8.10
CA THR A 512 -9.96 -12.40 6.86
C THR A 512 -8.60 -12.24 6.19
N LEU A 513 -8.63 -12.15 4.86
CA LEU A 513 -7.45 -12.02 4.01
C LEU A 513 -6.99 -10.57 3.87
N GLU A 514 -5.68 -10.40 3.68
CA GLU A 514 -5.02 -9.17 3.20
C GLU A 514 -4.32 -9.50 1.88
N HIS A 515 -3.25 -10.28 1.93
CA HIS A 515 -2.50 -10.75 0.75
C HIS A 515 -2.65 -12.26 0.58
N VAL A 516 -2.73 -12.71 -0.67
CA VAL A 516 -2.68 -14.14 -1.03
C VAL A 516 -1.53 -14.34 -2.00
N ALA A 517 -0.65 -15.29 -1.69
CA ALA A 517 0.52 -15.59 -2.51
C ALA A 517 0.57 -17.07 -2.90
N VAL A 518 1.07 -17.34 -4.09
CA VAL A 518 1.29 -18.69 -4.62
C VAL A 518 2.70 -18.80 -5.18
N THR A 519 3.50 -19.67 -4.55
CA THR A 519 4.84 -20.01 -5.03
C THR A 519 4.75 -21.20 -5.97
N VAL A 520 5.33 -21.11 -7.17
CA VAL A 520 5.28 -22.15 -8.20
C VAL A 520 6.67 -22.53 -8.70
N THR A 521 6.84 -23.82 -8.98
CA THR A 521 7.96 -24.34 -9.77
C THR A 521 7.39 -24.97 -11.03
N ILE A 522 7.66 -24.37 -12.19
CA ILE A 522 7.11 -24.78 -13.49
C ILE A 522 8.26 -24.89 -14.48
N THR A 523 8.38 -26.02 -15.16
CA THR A 523 9.28 -26.15 -16.32
C THR A 523 8.48 -25.91 -17.59
N HIS A 524 8.89 -24.98 -18.45
CA HIS A 524 8.20 -24.67 -19.71
C HIS A 524 9.20 -24.28 -20.79
N PRO A 525 9.12 -24.80 -22.02
CA PRO A 525 10.07 -24.43 -23.09
C PRO A 525 9.97 -22.97 -23.54
N ARG A 526 8.90 -22.28 -23.15
CA ARG A 526 8.67 -20.86 -23.43
C ARG A 526 7.82 -20.22 -22.34
N ARG A 527 8.42 -19.63 -21.30
CA ARG A 527 7.71 -19.11 -20.12
C ARG A 527 6.57 -18.15 -20.48
N GLY A 528 6.77 -17.28 -21.46
CA GLY A 528 5.78 -16.28 -21.89
C GLY A 528 4.46 -16.81 -22.44
N ASN A 529 4.36 -18.11 -22.75
CA ASN A 529 3.10 -18.70 -23.17
C ASN A 529 2.17 -19.06 -22.00
N LEU A 530 2.66 -19.01 -20.76
CA LEU A 530 1.88 -19.42 -19.60
C LEU A 530 0.90 -18.32 -19.20
N GLU A 531 -0.34 -18.72 -18.97
CA GLU A 531 -1.32 -17.91 -18.25
C GLU A 531 -1.69 -18.63 -16.95
N ILE A 532 -1.60 -17.91 -15.84
CA ILE A 532 -1.80 -18.45 -14.49
C ILE A 532 -2.88 -17.61 -13.79
N ARG A 533 -3.96 -18.28 -13.39
CA ARG A 533 -5.10 -17.68 -12.69
C ARG A 533 -5.26 -18.32 -11.31
N LEU A 534 -5.51 -17.50 -10.30
CA LEU A 534 -5.84 -17.93 -8.94
C LEU A 534 -7.29 -17.57 -8.64
N LEU A 535 -8.08 -18.52 -8.14
CA LEU A 535 -9.43 -18.25 -7.62
C LEU A 535 -9.41 -18.41 -6.10
N CYS A 536 -9.82 -17.36 -5.40
CA CYS A 536 -10.11 -17.39 -3.98
C CYS A 536 -11.41 -18.17 -3.69
N PRO A 537 -11.65 -18.58 -2.43
CA PRO A 537 -12.84 -19.36 -2.06
C PRO A 537 -14.17 -18.71 -2.46
N SER A 538 -14.20 -17.38 -2.50
CA SER A 538 -15.31 -16.56 -2.95
C SER A 538 -15.68 -16.69 -4.43
N GLY A 539 -14.75 -17.21 -5.24
CA GLY A 539 -14.80 -17.16 -6.70
C GLY A 539 -14.07 -15.94 -7.30
N MET A 540 -13.55 -15.02 -6.49
CA MET A 540 -12.75 -13.89 -6.97
C MET A 540 -11.50 -14.42 -7.70
N MET A 541 -11.44 -14.17 -9.01
CA MET A 541 -10.35 -14.61 -9.88
C MET A 541 -9.23 -13.57 -9.87
N SER A 542 -7.97 -13.96 -9.91
CA SER A 542 -6.81 -13.08 -10.09
C SER A 542 -5.98 -13.61 -11.25
N LEU A 543 -5.74 -12.79 -12.25
CA LEU A 543 -4.79 -13.10 -13.31
C LEU A 543 -3.40 -12.76 -12.79
N ILE A 544 -2.72 -13.77 -12.25
CA ILE A 544 -1.48 -13.59 -11.51
C ILE A 544 -0.23 -13.78 -12.38
N GLY A 545 -0.34 -14.50 -13.49
CA GLY A 545 0.68 -14.58 -14.53
C GLY A 545 0.03 -14.40 -15.90
N THR A 546 0.34 -13.32 -16.59
CA THR A 546 -0.12 -13.05 -17.96
C THR A 546 0.79 -13.71 -18.97
N ALA A 547 0.26 -13.97 -20.16
CA ALA A 547 1.10 -14.32 -21.29
C ALA A 547 1.91 -13.09 -21.74
N ARG A 548 3.21 -13.29 -21.99
CA ARG A 548 4.13 -12.25 -22.42
C ARG A 548 4.85 -12.69 -23.68
N SER A 549 4.50 -12.08 -24.81
CA SER A 549 4.93 -12.55 -26.14
C SER A 549 6.44 -12.50 -26.36
N MET A 550 7.12 -11.55 -25.71
CA MET A 550 8.57 -11.35 -25.75
C MET A 550 9.34 -12.33 -24.86
N ASP A 551 8.68 -12.91 -23.86
CA ASP A 551 9.27 -13.87 -22.93
C ASP A 551 9.42 -15.25 -23.59
N SER A 552 10.66 -15.55 -23.99
CA SER A 552 11.04 -16.82 -24.61
C SER A 552 11.88 -17.72 -23.70
N ASP A 553 11.95 -17.42 -22.40
CA ASP A 553 12.81 -18.12 -21.46
C ASP A 553 12.39 -19.61 -21.32
N PRO A 554 13.29 -20.57 -21.59
CA PRO A 554 12.99 -22.00 -21.50
C PRO A 554 13.09 -22.58 -20.08
N ASN A 555 13.47 -21.77 -19.08
CA ASN A 555 13.64 -22.24 -17.70
C ASN A 555 12.33 -22.25 -16.90
N GLY A 556 11.27 -21.59 -17.40
CA GLY A 556 10.01 -21.44 -16.69
C GLY A 556 10.19 -20.68 -15.37
N PHE A 557 9.57 -21.17 -14.30
CA PHE A 557 9.60 -20.56 -12.97
C PHE A 557 10.29 -21.48 -11.96
N SER A 558 11.24 -20.93 -11.20
CA SER A 558 11.91 -21.63 -10.10
C SER A 558 11.55 -20.95 -8.78
N ASP A 559 10.60 -21.55 -8.05
CA ASP A 559 10.10 -21.04 -6.76
C ASP A 559 9.69 -19.55 -6.82
N TRP A 560 9.13 -19.15 -7.98
CA TRP A 560 8.61 -17.81 -8.17
C TRP A 560 7.30 -17.66 -7.41
N THR A 561 7.17 -16.57 -6.66
CA THR A 561 5.97 -16.30 -5.87
C THR A 561 5.17 -15.21 -6.53
N PHE A 562 3.97 -15.54 -6.99
CA PHE A 562 2.97 -14.57 -7.41
C PHE A 562 2.10 -14.15 -6.23
N SER A 563 1.54 -12.94 -6.24
CA SER A 563 0.59 -12.49 -5.23
C SER A 563 -0.64 -11.80 -5.82
N THR A 564 -1.64 -11.62 -4.96
CA THR A 564 -2.86 -10.87 -5.25
C THR A 564 -3.39 -10.22 -3.97
N VAL A 565 -3.90 -9.00 -4.12
CA VAL A 565 -4.68 -8.28 -3.11
C VAL A 565 -6.18 -8.31 -3.40
N ARG A 566 -6.61 -8.93 -4.50
CA ARG A 566 -8.03 -8.89 -4.96
C ARG A 566 -9.02 -9.48 -3.96
N CYS A 567 -8.56 -10.38 -3.09
CA CYS A 567 -9.38 -11.07 -2.10
C CYS A 567 -9.33 -10.41 -0.71
N TRP A 568 -8.82 -9.17 -0.62
CA TRP A 568 -8.73 -8.43 0.64
C TRP A 568 -10.08 -8.36 1.36
N GLY A 569 -10.08 -8.67 2.64
CA GLY A 569 -11.26 -8.69 3.51
C GLY A 569 -12.13 -9.93 3.41
N GLU A 570 -11.92 -10.81 2.43
CA GLU A 570 -12.69 -12.06 2.30
C GLU A 570 -12.32 -13.08 3.38
N GLU A 571 -13.20 -14.06 3.60
CA GLU A 571 -12.90 -15.17 4.50
C GLU A 571 -11.70 -16.00 4.01
N ALA A 572 -10.77 -16.27 4.90
CA ALA A 572 -9.55 -17.02 4.58
C ALA A 572 -9.79 -18.53 4.39
N GLN A 573 -10.87 -19.06 4.95
CA GLN A 573 -11.22 -20.47 4.87
C GLN A 573 -11.83 -20.84 3.51
N GLY A 574 -11.48 -22.01 2.99
CA GLY A 574 -12.13 -22.62 1.84
C GLY A 574 -11.16 -23.09 0.77
N THR A 575 -11.69 -23.36 -0.42
CA THR A 575 -10.93 -23.96 -1.52
C THR A 575 -10.35 -22.90 -2.45
N TYR A 576 -9.03 -22.81 -2.49
CA TYR A 576 -8.26 -22.02 -3.45
C TYR A 576 -7.96 -22.88 -4.66
N ARG A 577 -8.10 -22.32 -5.86
CA ARG A 577 -7.86 -23.04 -7.12
C ARG A 577 -6.86 -22.30 -7.98
N LEU A 578 -5.83 -23.01 -8.42
CA LEU A 578 -4.82 -22.53 -9.36
C LEU A 578 -5.09 -23.15 -10.73
N LEU A 579 -5.31 -22.30 -11.71
CA LEU A 579 -5.60 -22.67 -13.09
C LEU A 579 -4.41 -22.23 -13.94
N ILE A 580 -3.83 -23.17 -14.68
CA ILE A 580 -2.69 -22.92 -15.55
C ILE A 580 -3.00 -23.43 -16.95
N ARG A 581 -2.76 -22.59 -17.96
CA ARG A 581 -2.91 -22.97 -19.37
C ARG A 581 -1.74 -22.45 -20.20
N ASP A 582 -1.41 -23.19 -21.25
CA ASP A 582 -0.46 -22.78 -22.28
C ASP A 582 -1.22 -22.16 -23.45
N ILE A 583 -0.99 -20.88 -23.71
CA ILE A 583 -1.63 -20.14 -24.83
C ILE A 583 -0.86 -20.29 -26.15
N GLY A 584 0.26 -21.02 -26.15
CA GLY A 584 1.01 -21.36 -27.33
C GLY A 584 0.35 -22.43 -28.18
N ASP A 585 1.11 -22.98 -29.11
CA ASP A 585 0.69 -24.07 -29.99
C ASP A 585 1.42 -25.39 -29.68
N ASP A 586 0.97 -26.45 -30.33
CA ASP A 586 1.50 -27.81 -30.18
C ASP A 586 2.89 -28.02 -30.83
N SER A 587 3.53 -26.94 -31.32
CA SER A 587 4.89 -27.01 -31.87
C SER A 587 5.96 -27.24 -30.80
N LEU A 588 5.68 -26.85 -29.56
CA LEU A 588 6.55 -27.05 -28.41
C LEU A 588 5.99 -28.15 -27.49
N ARG A 589 6.86 -28.79 -26.72
CA ARG A 589 6.42 -29.75 -25.70
C ARG A 589 5.66 -29.02 -24.59
N PRO A 590 4.61 -29.63 -24.00
CA PRO A 590 3.87 -28.98 -22.94
C PRO A 590 4.77 -28.83 -21.71
N GLY A 591 4.62 -27.71 -20.99
CA GLY A 591 5.29 -27.56 -19.71
C GLY A 591 4.72 -28.46 -18.62
N THR A 592 5.32 -28.40 -17.43
CA THR A 592 4.93 -29.21 -16.28
C THR A 592 4.93 -28.36 -15.02
N LEU A 593 3.81 -28.34 -14.31
CA LEU A 593 3.76 -27.86 -12.93
C LEU A 593 4.42 -28.91 -12.03
N LYS A 594 5.60 -28.59 -11.50
CA LYS A 594 6.35 -29.51 -10.62
C LYS A 594 5.76 -29.48 -9.21
N GLN A 595 5.67 -28.29 -8.64
CA GLN A 595 5.11 -28.07 -7.32
C GLN A 595 4.55 -26.66 -7.17
N TRP A 596 3.68 -26.48 -6.18
CA TRP A 596 3.19 -25.17 -5.77
C TRP A 596 2.92 -25.12 -4.26
N GLN A 597 2.86 -23.92 -3.70
CA GLN A 597 2.57 -23.67 -2.29
C GLN A 597 1.70 -22.42 -2.15
N LEU A 598 0.65 -22.51 -1.33
CA LEU A 598 -0.24 -21.39 -1.01
C LEU A 598 0.22 -20.73 0.29
N THR A 599 0.33 -19.41 0.28
CA THR A 599 0.55 -18.60 1.49
C THR A 599 -0.53 -17.55 1.62
N LEU A 600 -1.16 -17.49 2.80
CA LEU A 600 -2.17 -16.50 3.15
C LEU A 600 -1.62 -15.55 4.20
N TYR A 601 -1.95 -14.27 4.05
CA TYR A 601 -1.66 -13.20 5.00
C TYR A 601 -2.97 -12.51 5.34
N GLY A 602 -3.17 -12.15 6.59
CA GLY A 602 -4.45 -11.62 7.01
C GLY A 602 -4.51 -11.24 8.48
N SER A 603 -5.72 -11.19 9.01
CA SER A 603 -5.95 -10.81 10.40
C SER A 603 -7.00 -11.69 11.06
N SER A 604 -7.11 -11.55 12.38
CA SER A 604 -8.14 -12.20 13.19
C SER A 604 -9.50 -11.48 13.13
N TRP A 605 -9.65 -10.42 12.33
CA TRP A 605 -10.92 -9.72 12.17
C TRP A 605 -11.97 -10.63 11.56
N SER A 606 -13.18 -10.57 12.10
CA SER A 606 -14.35 -11.18 11.49
C SER A 606 -14.85 -10.36 10.28
N PRO A 607 -15.55 -11.00 9.33
CA PRO A 607 -16.22 -10.28 8.24
C PRO A 607 -17.20 -9.19 8.73
N ALA A 608 -17.81 -9.39 9.91
CA ALA A 608 -18.69 -8.39 10.52
C ALA A 608 -17.93 -7.14 10.99
N GLU A 609 -16.77 -7.31 11.61
CA GLU A 609 -15.89 -6.20 12.01
C GLU A 609 -15.36 -5.44 10.79
N MET A 610 -15.01 -6.15 9.71
CA MET A 610 -14.64 -5.52 8.43
C MET A 610 -15.75 -4.62 7.90
N LYS A 611 -16.98 -5.11 7.86
CA LYS A 611 -18.14 -4.35 7.37
C LYS A 611 -18.48 -3.16 8.26
N GLU A 612 -18.36 -3.32 9.57
CA GLU A 612 -18.56 -2.21 10.51
C GLU A 612 -17.47 -1.14 10.35
N ARG A 613 -16.22 -1.55 10.14
CA ARG A 613 -15.11 -0.63 9.83
C ARG A 613 -15.36 0.13 8.52
N GLN A 614 -15.86 -0.54 7.47
CA GLN A 614 -16.22 0.13 6.21
C GLN A 614 -17.25 1.24 6.46
N ARG A 615 -18.34 0.93 7.18
CA ARG A 615 -19.40 1.88 7.53
C ARG A 615 -18.86 3.09 8.30
N LEU A 616 -18.03 2.85 9.32
CA LEU A 616 -17.43 3.90 10.13
C LEU A 616 -16.56 4.86 9.28
N LEU A 617 -15.77 4.29 8.37
CA LEU A 617 -14.87 5.09 7.54
C LEU A 617 -15.61 5.83 6.43
N GLU A 618 -16.69 5.27 5.88
CA GLU A 618 -17.56 5.97 4.94
C GLU A 618 -18.10 7.28 5.54
N GLU A 619 -18.56 7.24 6.78
CA GLU A 619 -18.99 8.44 7.52
C GLU A 619 -17.83 9.42 7.73
N ALA A 620 -16.62 8.93 8.04
CA ALA A 620 -15.45 9.76 8.25
C ALA A 620 -14.98 10.49 6.99
N MET A 621 -15.08 9.81 5.84
CA MET A 621 -14.71 10.37 4.54
C MET A 621 -15.64 11.49 4.07
N SER A 622 -16.78 11.73 4.76
CA SER A 622 -17.65 12.90 4.54
C SER A 622 -16.96 14.24 4.79
N GLY A 623 -15.81 14.24 5.47
CA GLY A 623 -15.02 15.45 5.76
C GLY A 623 -15.21 16.04 7.15
N GLN A 624 -15.96 15.35 8.02
CA GLN A 624 -16.28 15.79 9.38
C GLN A 624 -15.03 15.97 10.26
N PHE A 625 -14.02 15.11 10.10
CA PHE A 625 -12.86 15.06 10.99
C PHE A 625 -11.76 16.05 10.62
N LEU A 626 -11.73 16.53 9.38
CA LEU A 626 -10.67 17.41 8.93
C LEU A 626 -10.73 18.79 9.61
N SER A 627 -11.92 19.31 9.91
CA SER A 627 -12.10 20.58 10.65
C SER A 627 -11.99 20.46 12.17
N SER A 628 -11.75 19.26 12.70
CA SER A 628 -11.54 19.06 14.14
C SER A 628 -10.07 18.79 14.45
N ASP A 629 -9.64 19.18 15.65
CA ASP A 629 -8.33 18.82 16.22
C ASP A 629 -8.28 17.35 16.65
N PHE A 630 -9.28 16.56 16.27
CA PHE A 630 -9.38 15.17 16.64
C PHE A 630 -8.44 14.29 15.83
N SER A 631 -7.65 13.52 16.54
CA SER A 631 -7.02 12.29 16.07
C SER A 631 -7.04 11.30 17.23
N LEU A 632 -7.18 10.00 16.94
CA LEU A 632 -6.97 9.01 17.97
C LEU A 632 -5.53 9.16 18.54
N PRO A 633 -5.32 8.95 19.85
CA PRO A 633 -3.99 9.04 20.46
C PRO A 633 -3.12 7.86 20.04
N CYS A 634 -1.85 8.10 19.75
CA CYS A 634 -0.93 7.05 19.35
C CYS A 634 -0.40 6.25 20.54
N PRO A 635 -0.33 4.91 20.45
CA PRO A 635 0.45 4.14 21.42
C PRO A 635 1.95 4.52 21.31
N PRO A 636 2.74 4.32 22.37
CA PRO A 636 4.18 4.45 22.27
C PRO A 636 4.73 3.41 21.28
N GLY A 637 5.72 3.81 20.48
CA GLY A 637 6.46 2.88 19.63
C GLY A 637 7.35 1.95 20.44
N LEU A 638 7.94 0.95 19.78
CA LEU A 638 8.97 0.09 20.35
C LEU A 638 10.24 0.89 20.63
N ASP A 639 10.76 0.79 21.84
CA ASP A 639 12.12 1.22 22.17
C ASP A 639 13.11 0.24 21.55
N ILE A 640 13.50 0.51 20.31
CA ILE A 640 14.58 -0.22 19.65
C ILE A 640 15.88 0.37 20.18
N PRO A 641 16.73 -0.43 20.87
CA PRO A 641 18.03 0.06 21.28
C PRO A 641 18.74 0.59 20.04
N GLU A 642 19.15 1.86 20.04
CA GLU A 642 20.12 2.33 19.05
C GLU A 642 21.23 1.28 19.03
N GLU A 643 21.57 0.75 17.84
CA GLU A 643 22.71 -0.15 17.67
C GLU A 643 23.81 0.40 18.56
N GLN A 644 24.12 -0.34 19.64
CA GLN A 644 25.24 0.02 20.48
C GLN A 644 26.42 0.02 19.53
N ARG A 645 26.83 1.22 19.11
CA ARG A 645 28.18 1.44 18.60
C ARG A 645 29.03 0.94 19.75
N TYR A 646 29.45 -0.32 19.67
CA TYR A 646 30.44 -0.90 20.55
C TYR A 646 31.69 -0.09 20.29
N THR A 647 31.77 1.07 20.96
CA THR A 647 32.99 1.83 21.07
C THR A 647 33.88 0.93 21.89
N ILE A 648 34.73 0.16 21.21
CA ILE A 648 35.80 -0.58 21.86
C ILE A 648 36.50 0.44 22.73
N THR A 649 36.29 0.33 24.05
CA THR A 649 36.84 1.33 24.96
C THR A 649 38.36 1.31 24.81
N ALA A 650 39.02 2.44 25.05
CA ALA A 650 40.48 2.49 24.99
C ALA A 650 41.13 1.41 25.89
N ASN A 651 40.43 0.98 26.95
CA ASN A 651 40.86 -0.12 27.81
C ASN A 651 40.75 -1.49 27.11
N THR A 652 39.64 -1.77 26.42
CA THR A 652 39.49 -2.99 25.62
C THR A 652 40.54 -3.09 24.52
N LEU A 653 40.83 -1.97 23.83
CA LEU A 653 41.88 -1.91 22.81
C LEU A 653 43.28 -2.15 23.41
N LYS A 654 43.58 -1.55 24.57
CA LYS A 654 44.84 -1.81 25.29
C LYS A 654 44.96 -3.27 25.71
N THR A 655 43.89 -3.90 26.18
CA THR A 655 43.88 -5.31 26.57
C THR A 655 44.13 -6.22 25.38
N LEU A 656 43.47 -5.96 24.24
CA LEU A 656 43.69 -6.71 23.00
C LEU A 656 45.12 -6.54 22.47
N LEU A 657 45.68 -5.33 22.56
CA LEU A 657 47.05 -5.06 22.15
C LEU A 657 48.06 -5.78 23.05
N LEU A 658 47.83 -5.81 24.37
CA LEU A 658 48.65 -6.57 25.31
C LEU A 658 48.58 -8.07 25.07
N LEU A 659 47.39 -8.61 24.78
CA LEU A 659 47.19 -10.02 24.40
C LEU A 659 47.92 -10.35 23.10
N GLY A 660 47.87 -9.46 22.10
CA GLY A 660 48.62 -9.59 20.85
C GLY A 660 50.14 -9.59 21.08
N CYS A 661 50.65 -8.65 21.87
CA CYS A 661 52.08 -8.61 22.24
C CYS A 661 52.50 -9.89 22.99
N PHE A 662 51.66 -10.38 23.90
CA PHE A 662 51.92 -11.63 24.61
C PHE A 662 51.96 -12.82 23.66
N ALA A 663 51.02 -12.93 22.72
CA ALA A 663 50.99 -14.00 21.72
C ALA A 663 52.24 -13.99 20.82
N VAL A 664 52.69 -12.80 20.39
CA VAL A 664 53.93 -12.65 19.61
C VAL A 664 55.15 -13.06 20.43
N PHE A 665 55.26 -12.61 21.68
CA PHE A 665 56.36 -12.99 22.56
C PHE A 665 56.38 -14.50 22.82
N TRP A 666 55.21 -15.09 23.06
CA TRP A 666 55.03 -16.53 23.26
C TRP A 666 55.44 -17.32 22.02
N THR A 667 55.12 -16.82 20.82
CA THR A 667 55.54 -17.42 19.55
C THR A 667 57.05 -17.38 19.39
N PHE A 668 57.71 -16.27 19.73
CA PHE A 668 59.17 -16.17 19.72
C PHE A 668 59.83 -17.11 20.73
N TYR A 669 59.27 -17.25 21.93
CA TYR A 669 59.74 -18.19 22.94
C TYR A 669 59.72 -19.63 22.41
N TYR A 670 58.59 -20.07 21.84
CA TYR A 670 58.47 -21.40 21.25
C TYR A 670 59.39 -21.62 20.04
N MET A 671 59.55 -20.61 19.18
CA MET A 671 60.52 -20.66 18.08
C MET A 671 61.94 -20.83 18.59
N LEU A 672 62.31 -20.13 19.66
CA LEU A 672 63.64 -20.24 20.28
C LEU A 672 63.83 -21.63 20.91
N GLU A 673 62.80 -22.16 21.60
CA GLU A 673 62.80 -23.49 22.17
C GLU A 673 63.01 -24.56 21.08
N VAL A 674 62.30 -24.44 19.95
CA VAL A 674 62.46 -25.34 18.78
C VAL A 674 63.87 -25.20 18.16
N CYS A 675 64.41 -24.00 18.05
CA CYS A 675 65.77 -23.79 17.54
C CYS A 675 66.85 -24.34 18.48
N LEU A 676 66.68 -24.22 19.80
CA LEU A 676 67.65 -24.69 20.79
C LEU A 676 67.61 -26.21 21.02
N THR A 677 66.45 -26.84 20.77
CA THR A 677 66.27 -28.30 20.84
C THR A 677 66.72 -29.02 19.56
N ARG A 678 66.86 -28.31 18.44
CA ARG A 678 67.40 -28.84 17.17
C ARG A 678 68.94 -28.71 17.10
N ASN A 679 69.67 -29.41 17.97
CA ASN A 679 71.13 -29.43 17.94
C ASN A 679 71.77 -30.79 17.62
N GLU A 680 71.02 -31.73 17.02
CA GLU A 680 71.62 -32.89 16.35
C GLU A 680 70.81 -33.27 15.11
N VAL A 681 71.31 -32.92 13.92
CA VAL A 681 70.96 -33.64 12.68
C VAL A 681 72.26 -33.83 11.91
N GLY A 682 72.78 -35.05 11.97
CA GLY A 682 73.86 -35.52 11.13
C GLY A 682 73.45 -35.50 9.66
N LEU A 683 74.33 -34.95 8.83
CA LEU A 683 74.29 -35.06 7.38
C LEU A 683 74.69 -36.49 6.98
N ASP A 684 73.79 -37.23 6.34
CA ASP A 684 74.17 -38.32 5.45
C ASP A 684 73.58 -38.09 4.05
N LEU A 685 74.46 -37.64 3.16
CA LEU A 685 74.30 -37.75 1.71
C LEU A 685 74.57 -39.20 1.30
N ALA A 686 73.64 -39.82 0.59
CA ALA A 686 73.94 -40.95 -0.29
C ALA A 686 73.14 -40.85 -1.59
N CYS A 687 73.82 -40.43 -2.65
CA CYS A 687 73.40 -40.64 -4.04
C CYS A 687 74.04 -41.92 -4.59
N SER A 688 73.24 -42.82 -5.17
CA SER A 688 73.44 -43.54 -6.46
C SER A 688 72.24 -44.50 -6.62
N SER A 689 71.65 -44.81 -7.77
CA SER A 689 72.13 -44.85 -9.16
C SER A 689 70.97 -45.02 -10.15
N SER A 690 71.10 -44.41 -11.34
CA SER A 690 70.41 -44.69 -12.65
C SER A 690 68.88 -44.59 -12.69
N SER A 691 68.20 -43.89 -13.61
CA SER A 691 68.47 -43.67 -15.04
C SER A 691 67.54 -42.59 -15.62
N SER A 692 68.07 -41.74 -16.51
CA SER A 692 67.40 -40.93 -17.59
C SER A 692 66.23 -39.99 -17.19
N CYS A 693 66.12 -38.72 -17.60
CA CYS A 693 66.42 -38.11 -18.90
C CYS A 693 66.46 -36.56 -18.77
N ARG A 694 67.28 -35.91 -19.61
CA ARG A 694 67.17 -34.47 -20.00
C ARG A 694 66.00 -34.32 -21.00
N TRP A 695 65.44 -33.14 -21.28
CA TRP A 695 65.77 -32.17 -22.36
C TRP A 695 64.72 -31.03 -22.24
N TYR A 696 65.02 -29.74 -22.04
CA TYR A 696 65.48 -28.66 -22.94
C TYR A 696 64.71 -28.43 -24.27
N GLN A 697 64.02 -27.27 -24.32
CA GLN A 697 63.83 -26.28 -25.43
C GLN A 697 63.17 -26.73 -26.76
N GLN A 698 62.44 -25.91 -27.54
CA GLN A 698 62.28 -24.45 -27.70
C GLN A 698 61.12 -24.19 -28.70
N GLY A 699 60.48 -23.01 -28.65
CA GLY A 699 60.10 -22.31 -29.90
C GLY A 699 58.64 -21.86 -30.10
N ARG A 700 58.44 -20.53 -29.99
CA ARG A 700 57.66 -19.64 -30.88
C ARG A 700 56.25 -20.06 -31.37
N LYS A 701 55.22 -19.32 -30.93
CA LYS A 701 54.50 -18.25 -31.70
C LYS A 701 53.22 -17.83 -30.96
N HIS A 702 53.04 -16.52 -30.82
CA HIS A 702 51.82 -15.87 -30.33
C HIS A 702 50.68 -15.94 -31.37
N ARG A 703 49.51 -16.46 -30.98
CA ARG A 703 48.20 -15.78 -31.04
C ARG A 703 47.09 -16.65 -30.42
N ALA A 704 46.34 -16.03 -29.49
CA ALA A 704 44.95 -16.27 -29.06
C ALA A 704 44.47 -17.70 -28.74
N LEU A 705 44.12 -17.94 -27.47
CA LEU A 705 42.86 -18.59 -27.08
C LEU A 705 42.56 -18.28 -25.59
N GLU A 706 41.43 -17.65 -25.33
CA GLU A 706 40.73 -17.65 -24.04
C GLU A 706 40.07 -19.02 -23.81
N SER A 707 40.20 -19.57 -22.60
CA SER A 707 39.16 -20.27 -21.82
C SER A 707 39.77 -21.05 -20.65
N ASP A 708 39.07 -20.97 -19.52
CA ASP A 708 38.90 -21.94 -18.43
C ASP A 708 40.01 -22.17 -17.38
N LEU A 709 39.67 -21.85 -16.13
CA LEU A 709 39.45 -22.79 -15.00
C LEU A 709 39.49 -22.00 -13.68
N GLU A 710 38.33 -21.74 -13.08
CA GLU A 710 37.77 -22.48 -11.92
C GLU A 710 38.36 -22.04 -10.58
N MET A 711 37.57 -21.27 -9.84
CA MET A 711 37.66 -21.17 -8.39
C MET A 711 36.52 -22.03 -7.83
N GLU A 712 36.77 -23.33 -7.73
CA GLU A 712 35.87 -24.26 -7.08
C GLU A 712 35.97 -24.04 -5.56
N SER A 713 34.87 -23.53 -5.02
CA SER A 713 34.66 -23.25 -3.61
C SER A 713 34.56 -24.53 -2.79
N VAL A 714 35.26 -24.50 -1.66
CA VAL A 714 35.24 -25.47 -0.56
C VAL A 714 33.82 -25.61 0.02
N PRO A 715 33.29 -26.83 0.22
CA PRO A 715 31.99 -27.05 0.84
C PRO A 715 32.05 -26.89 2.37
N LEU A 716 31.17 -26.08 2.93
CA LEU A 716 30.86 -26.03 4.36
C LEU A 716 29.50 -26.68 4.63
N TYR A 717 29.58 -27.74 5.45
CA TYR A 717 28.58 -28.30 6.36
C TYR A 717 27.20 -28.74 5.82
N GLN A 718 27.08 -30.07 5.66
CA GLN A 718 25.83 -30.82 5.73
C GLN A 718 25.46 -31.08 7.21
N GLU A 719 24.26 -30.69 7.62
CA GLU A 719 23.58 -31.33 8.75
C GLU A 719 22.78 -32.53 8.23
N LYS A 720 23.10 -33.71 8.77
CA LYS A 720 22.21 -34.86 8.74
C LYS A 720 22.36 -35.68 10.02
N ASP A 721 21.20 -36.00 10.56
CA ASP A 721 20.84 -37.18 11.35
C ASP A 721 21.48 -37.31 12.74
N VAL A 722 20.66 -37.04 13.77
CA VAL A 722 20.87 -37.54 15.13
C VAL A 722 19.84 -38.67 15.36
N GLU A 723 20.32 -39.90 15.40
CA GLU A 723 19.70 -41.03 16.11
C GLU A 723 20.62 -41.42 17.28
N GLU A 724 19.98 -41.84 18.37
CA GLU A 724 20.51 -42.07 19.72
C GLU A 724 21.57 -43.18 19.82
N ALA A 725 22.50 -43.02 20.77
CA ALA A 725 23.20 -44.13 21.41
C ALA A 725 23.50 -43.78 22.88
N GLU A 726 23.04 -44.66 23.77
CA GLU A 726 23.17 -44.67 25.23
C GLU A 726 24.62 -44.67 25.72
N MET A 727 24.89 -44.06 26.90
CA MET A 727 25.82 -44.64 27.88
C MET A 727 25.57 -44.09 29.31
N ASP A 728 25.44 -45.02 30.24
CA ASP A 728 25.12 -44.90 31.66
C ASP A 728 26.06 -44.04 32.52
N CYS A 729 25.51 -43.47 33.60
CA CYS A 729 26.20 -43.32 34.89
C CYS A 729 25.20 -43.36 36.05
N GLU A 730 25.49 -44.23 37.02
CA GLU A 730 24.67 -44.64 38.17
C GLU A 730 24.56 -43.61 39.32
N HIS A 731 23.41 -43.70 40.03
CA HIS A 731 23.21 -43.67 41.49
C HIS A 731 23.34 -42.36 42.32
N LEU A 732 22.21 -41.85 42.86
CA LEU A 732 21.66 -42.17 44.20
C LEU A 732 20.42 -41.30 44.58
N GLU A 733 19.33 -41.99 44.90
CA GLU A 733 18.05 -41.58 45.53
C GLU A 733 18.20 -40.99 46.98
N PRO A 734 17.17 -40.51 47.72
CA PRO A 734 15.70 -40.73 47.57
C PRO A 734 14.74 -39.55 47.91
N ALA A 735 13.44 -39.74 47.56
CA ALA A 735 12.30 -39.87 48.52
C ALA A 735 10.97 -39.21 48.11
N LYS A 736 9.94 -40.07 47.92
CA LYS A 736 8.54 -40.03 48.46
C LYS A 736 7.59 -38.90 47.99
N ASP A 737 6.31 -39.09 47.67
CA ASP A 737 5.25 -40.10 47.92
C ASP A 737 4.27 -40.09 46.70
N GLY A 738 3.69 -41.23 46.27
CA GLY A 738 2.27 -41.63 46.47
C GLY A 738 1.29 -40.96 45.46
N GLU A 739 0.35 -41.56 44.74
CA GLU A 739 -0.36 -42.85 44.75
C GLU A 739 -1.07 -43.03 43.36
N GLU A 740 -1.26 -44.29 42.95
CA GLU A 740 -2.39 -44.94 42.22
C GLU A 740 -3.16 -44.22 41.08
N GLY A 741 -3.52 -44.82 39.93
CA GLY A 741 -3.52 -46.20 39.42
C GLY A 741 -3.88 -46.23 37.92
N SER A 742 -3.31 -47.15 37.13
CA SER A 742 -3.96 -48.34 36.52
C SER A 742 -5.21 -48.04 35.67
N TRP A 743 -5.31 -48.31 34.35
CA TRP A 743 -5.18 -49.61 33.67
C TRP A 743 -5.03 -49.44 32.13
N THR A 744 -4.17 -50.27 31.53
CA THR A 744 -4.08 -50.65 30.10
C THR A 744 -4.97 -51.89 29.81
N PRO A 745 -4.90 -52.58 28.64
CA PRO A 745 -4.92 -52.21 27.21
C PRO A 745 -5.92 -53.10 26.41
N THR A 746 -6.04 -52.94 25.08
CA THR A 746 -5.87 -54.04 24.08
C THR A 746 -6.19 -53.60 22.64
N HIS A 747 -5.20 -53.75 21.76
CA HIS A 747 -5.27 -54.03 20.31
C HIS A 747 -5.71 -55.52 20.07
N PRO A 748 -6.04 -56.05 18.85
CA PRO A 748 -5.32 -55.80 17.58
C PRO A 748 -6.04 -55.98 16.20
N LYS A 749 -5.36 -55.43 15.17
CA LYS A 749 -5.08 -55.88 13.77
C LYS A 749 -6.07 -56.73 12.91
N LEU A 750 -6.13 -56.37 11.61
CA LEU A 750 -5.79 -57.15 10.36
C LEU A 750 -6.80 -57.06 9.17
N SER A 751 -6.29 -56.46 8.08
CA SER A 751 -6.22 -56.92 6.66
C SER A 751 -7.43 -57.19 5.74
N SER A 752 -7.27 -56.64 4.52
CA SER A 752 -7.27 -57.31 3.19
C SER A 752 -8.45 -57.13 2.21
N ASN A 753 -8.05 -56.72 0.99
CA ASN A 753 -8.48 -57.13 -0.36
C ASN A 753 -9.96 -57.12 -0.81
N GLY A 754 -10.19 -56.54 -2.00
CA GLY A 754 -11.36 -56.82 -2.82
C GLY A 754 -11.39 -56.06 -4.16
N ARG A 755 -11.27 -56.80 -5.26
CA ARG A 755 -11.11 -56.37 -6.66
C ARG A 755 -12.47 -56.26 -7.39
N ALA A 756 -12.54 -55.34 -8.36
CA ALA A 756 -13.21 -55.39 -9.68
C ALA A 756 -14.73 -55.64 -9.80
N VAL A 757 -15.42 -54.87 -10.67
CA VAL A 757 -16.10 -55.32 -11.92
C VAL A 757 -16.43 -54.09 -12.80
N SER A 758 -16.14 -54.22 -14.11
CA SER A 758 -16.48 -53.36 -15.25
C SER A 758 -17.68 -53.90 -16.06
N PHE A 759 -18.50 -53.08 -16.74
CA PHE A 759 -19.24 -53.39 -17.99
C PHE A 759 -19.66 -52.04 -18.65
N HIS A 760 -19.16 -51.69 -19.85
CA HIS A 760 -19.84 -51.74 -21.19
C HIS A 760 -21.00 -50.73 -21.36
N GLU A 761 -21.28 -50.00 -22.46
CA GLU A 761 -20.69 -49.80 -23.81
C GLU A 761 -21.58 -48.74 -24.55
N ALA A 762 -21.06 -48.19 -25.64
CA ALA A 762 -21.76 -47.72 -26.86
C ALA A 762 -22.37 -46.29 -26.95
N ALA A 763 -21.78 -45.53 -27.89
CA ALA A 763 -22.30 -44.38 -28.66
C ALA A 763 -23.28 -44.90 -29.79
N PRO A 764 -23.76 -44.15 -30.84
CA PRO A 764 -23.18 -42.95 -31.45
C PRO A 764 -24.13 -41.93 -32.17
N THR A 765 -23.48 -40.98 -32.87
CA THR A 765 -23.86 -40.24 -34.11
C THR A 765 -24.71 -38.96 -34.08
N GLY A 766 -24.17 -37.91 -34.74
CA GLY A 766 -24.97 -36.91 -35.48
C GLY A 766 -24.35 -35.51 -35.63
N THR A 767 -23.51 -35.32 -36.67
CA THR A 767 -23.38 -34.15 -37.60
C THR A 767 -24.22 -32.88 -37.33
N GLY A 768 -23.81 -31.62 -37.50
CA GLY A 768 -22.77 -30.94 -38.29
C GLY A 768 -23.20 -29.48 -38.60
N PHE A 769 -22.27 -28.66 -39.10
CA PHE A 769 -22.39 -27.36 -39.81
C PHE A 769 -22.57 -26.01 -39.06
N LEU A 770 -21.49 -25.21 -39.10
CA LEU A 770 -21.32 -23.86 -39.71
C LEU A 770 -22.37 -22.75 -39.51
N GLY A 771 -21.90 -21.54 -39.14
CA GLY A 771 -22.52 -20.29 -39.60
C GLY A 771 -22.35 -19.05 -38.72
N GLN A 772 -21.32 -18.27 -39.05
CA GLN A 772 -21.07 -16.84 -38.84
C GLN A 772 -22.25 -15.87 -38.56
N GLU A 773 -21.89 -14.89 -37.71
CA GLU A 773 -22.06 -13.42 -37.84
C GLU A 773 -23.41 -12.70 -37.70
N ALA A 774 -23.24 -11.52 -37.09
CA ALA A 774 -23.93 -10.25 -37.28
C ALA A 774 -25.17 -9.93 -36.42
N SER A 775 -24.86 -9.25 -35.31
CA SER A 775 -25.34 -7.90 -34.98
C SER A 775 -26.58 -7.36 -35.72
N THR A 776 -27.62 -7.01 -34.95
CA THR A 776 -28.36 -5.76 -35.17
C THR A 776 -29.03 -5.30 -33.89
N GLU A 777 -28.75 -4.04 -33.53
CA GLU A 777 -29.52 -3.24 -32.57
C GLU A 777 -31.00 -3.19 -32.96
N LEU A 778 -31.90 -3.16 -31.97
CA LEU A 778 -33.12 -2.37 -32.05
C LEU A 778 -33.69 -2.11 -30.66
N LEU A 779 -33.94 -0.81 -30.45
CA LEU A 779 -34.64 -0.16 -29.36
C LEU A 779 -36.00 -0.78 -29.06
N GLY A 780 -36.38 -0.77 -27.79
CA GLY A 780 -37.74 -1.10 -27.33
C GLY A 780 -37.91 -0.81 -25.85
N GLU A 781 -38.38 0.40 -25.56
CA GLU A 781 -38.87 0.85 -24.25
C GLU A 781 -40.03 -0.01 -23.72
N ASP A 782 -40.17 0.06 -22.39
CA ASP A 782 -41.37 -0.13 -21.57
C ASP A 782 -42.01 -1.51 -21.45
N ARG A 783 -41.86 -2.10 -20.24
CA ARG A 783 -43.00 -2.27 -19.33
C ARG A 783 -42.59 -2.68 -17.92
N GLU A 784 -43.00 -1.85 -16.97
CA GLU A 784 -43.21 -2.18 -15.57
C GLU A 784 -44.14 -3.40 -15.41
N HIS A 785 -43.77 -4.36 -14.55
CA HIS A 785 -44.65 -4.91 -13.50
C HIS A 785 -43.87 -5.85 -12.55
N GLN A 786 -43.63 -5.28 -11.38
CA GLN A 786 -43.48 -5.80 -10.01
C GLN A 786 -44.32 -7.07 -9.64
N PRO A 787 -44.13 -7.70 -8.46
CA PRO A 787 -43.09 -8.68 -8.13
C PRO A 787 -43.65 -10.00 -7.50
N CYS A 788 -42.77 -10.97 -7.27
CA CYS A 788 -42.80 -11.92 -6.14
C CYS A 788 -41.36 -12.16 -5.69
#